data_AF-A0A7J7F067-F1
#
_entry.id   AF-A0A7J7F067-F1
#
_cell.length_a   1.000
_cell.length_b   1.000
_cell.length_c   1.000
_cell.angle_alpha   90.00
_cell.angle_beta   90.00
_cell.angle_gamma   90.00
#
_symmetry.space_group_name_H-M   'P 1'
#
loop_
_entity.id
_entity.type
_entity.pdbx_description
1 polymer ?
#
loop_
_entity_poly.entity_id
_entity_poly.type
_entity_poly.pdbx_seq_one_letter_code
_entity_poly.pdbx_strand_id
1 'polypeptide(L)'
;MFTLKTLPLLLLLDIQLSKAFPIPSESPEEKNTKIVQNYLENFYQLPKGEHRSARKNSTSVIVEKLKEMQRFFGLNVTGQPDEETLAVMQKPRCGVPDSGGYMITPGNPKWQQTHLTYSIISYPPDLSGADVVKSFEQAFKLWSEASPLTFTRISQKEADIRITFVRGDHGDNSPFDGPDGILAHAFQPGQGIGGDAHFDLDETWTTDDENYNLFLVAAHEFGHSLGLAHSSDPGALMYPNYAFRETSTYSLSQDDINGIQAIYGPSNNPIQPTGSTTPTACDPRLTFDAIVTLRGEILFFQDKYFWRRHPQLRSVELNFISLFWRSLPNGIQAAYEDFDRDLVFLFKGNKYWALNGYDIQPGYPKDISNYGFPSSVRAIDAAVSYESKTYFFVKDQYWRFDNQRRSMDAGFPKSIASAFGGIERRIDAVFQQDLHLHLNVILGLEWDYFLFFTGPYYYAFDLNTRRVTRIARSNKWLNCRRNQKMENEENMQLAEAYLNQFYSLEIEGSHLVQSTNRSPIDGKIQEMQAFFGLTVTGKLDSNTLEIMKTPRCGVPDVGQYGYTLPGWNKYNLTYRIMNYTPDMARADVDEAIQKGLQVWSTVTPLTFTKISKGIADIMIAFRTRVHGQCPRYFDGPLGVLGHAFPPGLGLGGDTHFDEDENWTKDGVGFNLFLVAAHEFGHSLGLSHSNDPTALMFPNYVSLDPSKYPLSQDDISGIQSIYGGLPKTPTKPKEPTVSHACDPDVTFDAITTFRREVMFFKGRHVWRIYYDITNIEFELISSFWPSLPADIQAAYENPKDKILVFKDDNFWMIRGYAVLPDYPKSIYTLGFPRHVKKIDAAVCDHNTRKTYFFVGIWCWRYDEVTQTMDKGYPRRVVKYFPGIGLRVDAAFQQKGFFYFFRRSKQFEYDPKAKSITRMMKTNTWFQCKEPLNSSSDFNISKKELHSGGVEMFHHKNLNLLIFSIVHVLKKIYSY
;
A
#
# COMPACT_ATOMS: atom_id res chain seq x y z
N MET A 1 19.57 96.40 12.44
CA MET A 1 19.45 96.35 13.92
C MET A 1 18.38 95.33 14.27
N PHE A 2 18.60 94.59 15.37
CA PHE A 2 17.84 93.43 15.85
C PHE A 2 18.17 92.10 15.15
N THR A 3 18.57 91.02 15.81
CA THR A 3 19.21 90.75 17.12
C THR A 3 19.24 89.24 17.23
N LEU A 4 20.42 88.70 17.54
CA LEU A 4 20.72 87.60 18.48
C LEU A 4 19.53 86.90 19.19
N LYS A 5 18.59 86.27 18.47
CA LYS A 5 17.46 85.54 19.08
C LYS A 5 17.07 84.22 18.40
N THR A 6 17.92 83.65 17.54
CA THR A 6 17.64 82.35 16.91
C THR A 6 18.57 81.21 17.36
N LEU A 7 19.60 81.50 18.16
CA LEU A 7 20.52 80.47 18.68
C LEU A 7 19.92 79.53 19.75
N PRO A 8 19.03 79.96 20.67
CA PRO A 8 18.44 79.03 21.64
C PRO A 8 17.31 78.17 21.04
N LEU A 9 16.78 78.55 19.86
CA LEU A 9 15.76 77.76 19.15
C LEU A 9 16.39 76.60 18.36
N LEU A 10 17.62 76.78 17.85
CA LEU A 10 18.39 75.72 17.17
C LEU A 10 18.90 74.65 18.15
N LEU A 11 19.32 75.05 19.36
CA LEU A 11 19.76 74.09 20.40
C LEU A 11 18.62 73.29 21.05
N LEU A 12 17.39 73.80 21.04
CA LEU A 12 16.20 73.04 21.47
C LEU A 12 15.68 72.08 20.38
N LEU A 13 16.03 72.31 19.11
CA LEU A 13 15.74 71.36 18.03
C LEU A 13 16.71 70.17 17.99
N ASP A 14 17.98 70.34 18.38
CA ASP A 14 18.94 69.23 18.45
C ASP A 14 18.70 68.25 19.62
N ILE A 15 18.04 68.69 20.68
CA ILE A 15 17.69 67.82 21.82
C ILE A 15 16.42 66.99 21.53
N GLN A 16 15.60 67.38 20.55
CA GLN A 16 14.46 66.57 20.09
C GLN A 16 14.81 65.57 18.98
N LEU A 17 16.02 65.66 18.39
CA LEU A 17 16.52 64.70 17.40
C LEU A 17 17.50 63.66 17.99
N SER A 18 17.82 63.77 19.28
CA SER A 18 18.65 62.80 20.02
C SER A 18 17.81 61.88 20.92
N LYS A 19 16.57 61.57 20.52
CA LYS A 19 15.93 60.33 20.98
C LYS A 19 16.23 59.30 19.91
N ALA A 20 17.15 58.38 20.23
CA ALA A 20 17.20 57.10 19.53
C ALA A 20 15.76 56.54 19.57
N PHE A 21 15.08 56.57 18.43
CA PHE A 21 13.82 55.87 18.30
C PHE A 21 14.12 54.41 18.65
N PRO A 22 13.39 53.77 19.58
CA PRO A 22 13.47 52.33 19.71
C PRO A 22 13.12 51.78 18.32
N ILE A 23 14.04 51.00 17.75
CA ILE A 23 13.76 50.20 16.57
C ILE A 23 12.45 49.47 16.88
N PRO A 24 11.40 49.58 16.04
CA PRO A 24 10.16 48.85 16.27
C PRO A 24 10.52 47.38 16.49
N SER A 25 10.20 46.83 17.65
CA SER A 25 10.37 45.40 17.91
C SER A 25 9.57 44.66 16.84
N GLU A 26 10.26 43.86 16.06
CA GLU A 26 9.70 43.08 14.96
C GLU A 26 8.48 42.29 15.46
N SER A 27 7.38 42.31 14.71
CA SER A 27 6.17 41.61 15.14
C SER A 27 6.42 40.09 15.18
N PRO A 28 5.79 39.33 16.10
CA PRO A 28 5.96 37.87 16.16
C PRO A 28 5.66 37.18 14.81
N GLU A 29 4.71 37.71 14.03
CA GLU A 29 4.35 37.21 12.71
C GLU A 29 5.46 37.43 11.67
N GLU A 30 6.11 38.61 11.67
CA GLU A 30 7.27 38.89 10.80
C GLU A 30 8.47 38.02 11.16
N LYS A 31 8.72 37.81 12.45
CA LYS A 31 9.79 36.93 12.93
C LYS A 31 9.56 35.48 12.49
N ASN A 32 8.35 34.96 12.66
CA ASN A 32 8.00 33.59 12.25
C ASN A 32 8.10 33.41 10.74
N THR A 33 7.69 34.41 9.96
CA THR A 33 7.80 34.39 8.50
C THR A 33 9.26 34.31 8.04
N LYS A 34 10.17 35.05 8.70
CA LYS A 34 11.61 34.99 8.42
C LYS A 34 12.22 33.63 8.76
N ILE A 35 11.85 33.05 9.90
CA ILE A 35 12.31 31.71 10.30
C ILE A 35 11.93 30.69 9.23
N VAL A 36 10.66 30.66 8.83
CA VAL A 36 10.16 29.74 7.81
C VAL A 36 10.86 29.96 6.48
N GLN A 37 11.00 31.21 6.04
CA GLN A 37 11.64 31.53 4.76
C GLN A 37 13.09 31.07 4.76
N ASN A 38 13.89 31.44 5.76
CA ASN A 38 15.30 31.06 5.85
C ASN A 38 15.48 29.54 5.90
N TYR A 39 14.64 28.85 6.68
CA TYR A 39 14.70 27.39 6.80
C TYR A 39 14.41 26.71 5.46
N LEU A 40 13.38 27.15 4.74
CA LEU A 40 13.01 26.55 3.44
C LEU A 40 14.01 26.92 2.33
N GLU A 41 14.63 28.11 2.38
CA GLU A 41 15.71 28.49 1.47
C GLU A 41 16.94 27.61 1.64
N ASN A 42 17.32 27.32 2.89
CA ASN A 42 18.51 26.55 3.18
C ASN A 42 18.31 25.04 2.98
N PHE A 43 17.16 24.49 3.38
CA PHE A 43 16.99 23.02 3.47
C PHE A 43 16.01 22.42 2.46
N TYR A 44 15.15 23.24 1.83
CA TYR A 44 14.09 22.78 0.91
C TYR A 44 14.15 23.49 -0.46
N GLN A 45 15.25 24.18 -0.75
CA GLN A 45 15.55 24.82 -2.04
C GLN A 45 14.49 25.83 -2.48
N LEU A 46 13.96 26.60 -1.53
CA LEU A 46 13.13 27.75 -1.86
C LEU A 46 13.98 28.77 -2.65
N PRO A 47 13.59 29.18 -3.87
CA PRO A 47 14.38 30.12 -4.66
C PRO A 47 14.51 31.48 -3.98
N LYS A 48 15.76 31.97 -3.81
CA LYS A 48 16.02 33.32 -3.28
C LYS A 48 15.50 34.37 -4.26
N GLY A 49 14.54 35.19 -3.82
CA GLY A 49 13.76 36.05 -4.70
C GLY A 49 14.48 37.31 -5.19
N GLU A 50 14.86 37.37 -6.47
CA GLU A 50 15.24 38.63 -7.16
C GLU A 50 14.17 39.19 -8.11
N HIS A 51 13.05 38.50 -8.36
CA HIS A 51 12.02 39.00 -9.27
C HIS A 51 10.82 39.61 -8.55
N ARG A 52 10.85 40.94 -8.39
CA ARG A 52 9.82 41.83 -7.80
C ARG A 52 8.42 41.77 -8.46
N SER A 53 8.16 40.87 -9.42
CA SER A 53 6.93 40.84 -10.22
C SER A 53 5.95 39.71 -9.86
N ALA A 54 6.28 38.80 -8.95
CA ALA A 54 5.51 37.56 -8.70
C ALA A 54 4.90 37.45 -7.28
N ARG A 55 4.37 38.54 -6.71
CA ARG A 55 3.84 38.54 -5.33
C ARG A 55 2.62 37.62 -5.09
N LYS A 56 1.94 37.11 -6.14
CA LYS A 56 0.81 36.17 -6.01
C LYS A 56 1.19 34.69 -6.11
N ASN A 57 2.35 34.35 -6.69
CA ASN A 57 2.82 32.96 -6.82
C ASN A 57 3.81 32.57 -5.71
N SER A 58 4.48 33.53 -5.08
CA SER A 58 5.45 33.24 -4.01
C SER A 58 4.83 32.58 -2.78
N THR A 59 3.58 32.92 -2.43
CA THR A 59 2.90 32.37 -1.26
C THR A 59 2.53 30.90 -1.45
N SER A 60 2.20 30.46 -2.68
CA SER A 60 1.88 29.05 -2.93
C SER A 60 3.13 28.17 -2.88
N VAL A 61 4.29 28.66 -3.34
CA VAL A 61 5.56 27.90 -3.31
C VAL A 61 6.04 27.69 -1.87
N ILE A 62 5.97 28.73 -1.02
CA ILE A 62 6.30 28.59 0.41
C ILE A 62 5.38 27.57 1.09
N VAL A 63 4.07 27.62 0.82
CA VAL A 63 3.11 26.66 1.38
C VAL A 63 3.43 25.22 0.97
N GLU A 64 3.75 24.97 -0.29
CA GLU A 64 4.10 23.61 -0.74
C GLU A 64 5.43 23.12 -0.17
N LYS A 65 6.45 23.98 -0.10
CA LYS A 65 7.73 23.65 0.56
C LYS A 65 7.58 23.44 2.06
N LEU A 66 6.70 24.18 2.71
CA LEU A 66 6.37 23.99 4.11
C LEU A 66 5.63 22.66 4.34
N LYS A 67 4.72 22.27 3.45
CA LYS A 67 4.08 20.95 3.50
C LYS A 67 5.09 19.82 3.28
N GLU A 68 6.05 20.01 2.37
CA GLU A 68 7.15 19.06 2.15
C GLU A 68 7.96 18.86 3.43
N MET A 69 8.33 19.95 4.11
CA MET A 69 9.01 19.90 5.41
C MET A 69 8.14 19.22 6.48
N GLN A 70 6.86 19.60 6.60
CA GLN A 70 5.95 18.98 7.56
C GLN A 70 5.81 17.48 7.34
N ARG A 71 5.72 17.02 6.08
CA ARG A 71 5.70 15.59 5.76
C ARG A 71 7.01 14.90 6.17
N PHE A 72 8.15 15.51 5.88
CA PHE A 72 9.47 14.95 6.21
C PHE A 72 9.62 14.73 7.71
N PHE A 73 9.21 15.70 8.53
CA PHE A 73 9.31 15.64 9.99
C PHE A 73 8.13 14.91 10.67
N GLY A 74 7.16 14.39 9.90
CA GLY A 74 5.98 13.70 10.44
C GLY A 74 4.99 14.61 11.17
N LEU A 75 5.01 15.91 10.88
CA LEU A 75 4.13 16.92 11.46
C LEU A 75 2.76 16.96 10.77
N ASN A 76 1.80 17.67 11.38
CA ASN A 76 0.53 17.94 10.72
C ASN A 76 0.75 18.78 9.45
N VAL A 77 0.41 18.20 8.29
CA VAL A 77 0.61 18.84 6.98
C VAL A 77 -0.46 19.91 6.74
N THR A 78 -0.23 21.09 7.31
CA THR A 78 -1.15 22.23 7.23
C THR A 78 -0.72 23.26 6.18
N GLY A 79 0.57 23.27 5.83
CA GLY A 79 1.19 24.36 5.08
C GLY A 79 1.18 25.69 5.84
N GLN A 80 1.00 25.64 7.16
CA GLN A 80 1.01 26.79 8.06
C GLN A 80 2.09 26.59 9.13
N PRO A 81 2.82 27.64 9.54
CA PRO A 81 3.84 27.54 10.57
C PRO A 81 3.19 27.54 11.96
N ASP A 82 2.62 26.41 12.34
CA ASP A 82 2.13 26.19 13.70
C ASP A 82 3.27 26.09 14.72
N GLU A 83 2.92 26.11 16.01
CA GLU A 83 3.88 26.14 17.11
C GLU A 83 4.84 24.94 17.07
N GLU A 84 4.34 23.77 16.68
CA GLU A 84 5.13 22.54 16.52
C GLU A 84 6.12 22.65 15.34
N THR A 85 5.66 23.15 14.19
CA THR A 85 6.52 23.40 13.01
C THR A 85 7.64 24.38 13.35
N LEU A 86 7.33 25.48 14.04
CA LEU A 86 8.31 26.48 14.44
C LEU A 86 9.30 25.95 15.48
N ALA A 87 8.85 25.07 16.39
CA ALA A 87 9.73 24.43 17.36
C ALA A 87 10.74 23.50 16.68
N VAL A 88 10.32 22.73 15.67
CA VAL A 88 11.23 21.88 14.89
C VAL A 88 12.24 22.70 14.09
N MET A 89 11.82 23.79 13.45
CA MET A 89 12.70 24.67 12.66
C MET A 89 13.81 25.35 13.49
N GLN A 90 13.63 25.45 14.80
CA GLN A 90 14.59 26.06 15.73
C GLN A 90 15.51 25.05 16.39
N LYS A 91 15.33 23.74 16.15
CA LYS A 91 16.21 22.72 16.71
C LYS A 91 17.56 22.72 15.97
N PRO A 92 18.68 22.57 16.70
CA PRO A 92 19.99 22.35 16.09
C PRO A 92 19.98 21.14 15.15
N ARG A 93 20.71 21.23 14.04
CA ARG A 93 20.64 20.25 12.94
C ARG A 93 21.90 20.22 12.06
N CYS A 94 21.93 19.23 11.17
CA CYS A 94 22.87 19.15 10.05
C CYS A 94 22.57 20.23 8.99
N GLY A 95 23.62 20.80 8.39
CA GLY A 95 23.56 21.84 7.37
C GLY A 95 23.20 21.34 5.97
N VAL A 96 23.19 20.03 5.75
CA VAL A 96 22.82 19.42 4.47
C VAL A 96 21.30 19.58 4.22
N PRO A 97 20.85 19.92 2.99
CA PRO A 97 19.43 20.02 2.69
C PRO A 97 18.65 18.70 2.84
N ASP A 98 17.39 18.80 3.29
CA ASP A 98 16.51 17.63 3.52
C ASP A 98 15.86 17.11 2.23
N SER A 99 15.67 17.97 1.22
CA SER A 99 15.10 17.57 -0.06
C SER A 99 16.02 17.81 -1.25
N GLY A 100 15.95 16.89 -2.22
CA GLY A 100 16.97 16.57 -3.22
C GLY A 100 17.57 17.76 -3.98
N GLY A 101 18.91 17.87 -4.05
CA GLY A 101 19.59 18.79 -4.98
C GLY A 101 21.01 19.24 -4.63
N TYR A 102 21.58 18.91 -3.46
CA TYR A 102 23.02 19.07 -3.18
C TYR A 102 23.84 17.83 -3.54
N MET A 103 23.38 17.09 -4.55
CA MET A 103 24.19 16.11 -5.25
C MET A 103 25.10 16.87 -6.22
N ILE A 104 26.36 17.12 -5.85
CA ILE A 104 27.39 17.62 -6.78
C ILE A 104 27.54 16.64 -7.98
N THR A 105 27.03 15.42 -7.86
CA THR A 105 26.93 14.42 -8.94
C THR A 105 25.54 13.78 -8.98
N PRO A 106 24.80 13.85 -10.10
CA PRO A 106 23.57 13.08 -10.30
C PRO A 106 23.84 11.57 -10.13
N GLY A 107 23.02 10.87 -9.34
CA GLY A 107 22.95 9.40 -9.32
C GLY A 107 23.66 8.69 -8.17
N ASN A 108 23.22 8.94 -6.92
CA ASN A 108 23.65 8.20 -5.71
C ASN A 108 25.16 7.95 -5.65
N PRO A 109 25.96 9.03 -5.48
CA PRO A 109 27.41 8.94 -5.43
C PRO A 109 27.86 7.93 -4.39
N LYS A 110 28.71 7.01 -4.83
CA LYS A 110 29.29 5.93 -4.05
C LYS A 110 30.79 5.91 -4.28
N TRP A 111 31.56 5.70 -3.22
CA TRP A 111 32.98 5.41 -3.36
C TRP A 111 33.20 4.10 -4.11
N GLN A 112 33.99 4.15 -5.19
CA GLN A 112 34.29 2.95 -5.99
C GLN A 112 35.11 1.92 -5.20
N GLN A 113 35.88 2.39 -4.22
CA GLN A 113 36.69 1.58 -3.32
C GLN A 113 36.00 1.43 -1.96
N THR A 114 36.23 0.30 -1.29
CA THR A 114 35.74 0.05 0.08
C THR A 114 36.78 0.37 1.15
N HIS A 115 38.03 0.59 0.77
CA HIS A 115 39.09 1.01 1.68
C HIS A 115 39.26 2.52 1.50
N LEU A 116 38.78 3.28 2.47
CA LEU A 116 38.79 4.74 2.47
C LEU A 116 39.83 5.28 3.44
N THR A 117 40.38 6.42 3.09
CA THR A 117 41.34 7.16 3.90
C THR A 117 40.70 8.42 4.44
N TYR A 118 41.03 8.77 5.68
CA TYR A 118 40.59 10.04 6.26
C TYR A 118 41.75 10.78 6.93
N SER A 119 41.67 12.11 6.95
CA SER A 119 42.63 12.97 7.62
C SER A 119 41.92 14.06 8.44
N ILE A 120 42.52 14.41 9.58
CA ILE A 120 42.02 15.46 10.47
C ILE A 120 42.89 16.69 10.26
N ILE A 121 42.31 17.76 9.74
CA ILE A 121 43.03 18.96 9.31
C ILE A 121 43.14 19.99 10.44
N SER A 122 42.09 20.15 11.24
CA SER A 122 42.06 21.02 12.41
C SER A 122 41.33 20.35 13.59
N TYR A 123 41.50 20.90 14.79
CA TYR A 123 40.92 20.39 16.03
C TYR A 123 40.22 21.53 16.77
N PRO A 124 39.10 21.27 17.48
CA PRO A 124 38.43 22.26 18.30
C PRO A 124 39.24 22.55 19.56
N PRO A 125 39.16 23.77 20.12
CA PRO A 125 39.85 24.12 21.36
C PRO A 125 39.29 23.39 22.59
N ASP A 126 38.03 22.95 22.53
CA ASP A 126 37.30 22.42 23.70
C ASP A 126 37.61 20.95 24.02
N LEU A 127 38.22 20.22 23.08
CA LEU A 127 38.53 18.80 23.23
C LEU A 127 40.02 18.51 23.01
N SER A 128 40.53 17.51 23.73
CA SER A 128 41.89 17.03 23.48
C SER A 128 41.97 16.35 22.11
N GLY A 129 43.13 16.46 21.45
CA GLY A 129 43.33 15.79 20.16
C GLY A 129 43.13 14.27 20.22
N ALA A 130 43.35 13.64 21.38
CA ALA A 130 43.10 12.21 21.57
C ALA A 130 41.61 11.88 21.60
N ASP A 131 40.79 12.72 22.24
CA ASP A 131 39.34 12.55 22.33
C ASP A 131 38.67 12.75 20.96
N VAL A 132 39.13 13.73 20.18
CA VAL A 132 38.66 13.96 18.81
C VAL A 132 38.93 12.75 17.93
N VAL A 133 40.16 12.22 17.98
CA VAL A 133 40.56 11.02 17.21
C VAL A 133 39.71 9.83 17.60
N LYS A 134 39.53 9.60 18.91
CA LYS A 134 38.71 8.50 19.43
C LYS A 134 37.26 8.61 18.96
N SER A 135 36.67 9.81 19.01
CA SER A 135 35.30 10.06 18.54
C SER A 135 35.14 9.73 17.06
N PHE A 136 36.08 10.17 16.21
CA PHE A 136 36.02 9.88 14.78
C PHE A 136 36.27 8.41 14.44
N GLU A 137 37.20 7.75 15.13
CA GLU A 137 37.42 6.31 14.99
C GLU A 137 36.17 5.51 15.37
N GLN A 138 35.49 5.89 16.45
CA GLN A 138 34.22 5.28 16.85
C GLN A 138 33.12 5.53 15.80
N ALA A 139 33.04 6.74 15.25
CA ALA A 139 32.06 7.09 14.22
C ALA A 139 32.25 6.26 12.94
N PHE A 140 33.48 6.14 12.43
CA PHE A 140 33.78 5.27 11.29
C PHE A 140 33.55 3.78 11.60
N LYS A 141 33.81 3.38 12.86
CA LYS A 141 33.58 2.00 13.29
C LYS A 141 32.13 1.57 13.12
N LEU A 142 31.16 2.43 13.48
CA LEU A 142 29.72 2.16 13.29
C LEU A 142 29.41 1.76 11.84
N TRP A 143 29.89 2.54 10.88
CA TRP A 143 29.65 2.28 9.46
C TRP A 143 30.40 1.06 8.94
N SER A 144 31.64 0.83 9.41
CA SER A 144 32.43 -0.37 9.03
C SER A 144 31.88 -1.68 9.62
N GLU A 145 31.18 -1.64 10.75
CA GLU A 145 30.56 -2.83 11.33
C GLU A 145 29.33 -3.29 10.54
N ALA A 146 28.62 -2.36 9.91
CA ALA A 146 27.45 -2.63 9.10
C ALA A 146 27.73 -2.88 7.61
N SER A 147 28.95 -2.62 7.12
CA SER A 147 29.30 -2.62 5.68
C SER A 147 30.68 -3.23 5.42
N PRO A 148 31.10 -3.47 4.15
CA PRO A 148 32.46 -3.93 3.86
C PRO A 148 33.50 -2.79 3.88
N LEU A 149 33.13 -1.58 4.32
CA LEU A 149 34.00 -0.43 4.36
C LEU A 149 35.08 -0.57 5.43
N THR A 150 36.27 -0.07 5.13
CA THR A 150 37.38 0.05 6.09
C THR A 150 37.96 1.45 6.00
N PHE A 151 38.39 1.98 7.14
CA PHE A 151 38.86 3.35 7.25
C PHE A 151 40.28 3.37 7.81
N THR A 152 41.17 4.10 7.15
CA THR A 152 42.55 4.29 7.59
C THR A 152 42.85 5.76 7.77
N ARG A 153 43.25 6.15 8.97
CA ARG A 153 43.71 7.50 9.24
C ARG A 153 45.09 7.73 8.61
N ILE A 154 45.23 8.81 7.84
CA ILE A 154 46.52 9.23 7.28
C ILE A 154 46.89 10.64 7.76
N SER A 155 48.20 10.92 7.79
CA SER A 155 48.74 12.25 8.17
C SER A 155 48.88 13.20 6.98
N GLN A 156 48.60 12.74 5.75
CA GLN A 156 48.72 13.51 4.51
C GLN A 156 47.46 14.38 4.30
N LYS A 157 47.62 15.50 3.59
CA LYS A 157 46.54 16.47 3.35
C LYS A 157 45.52 16.02 2.29
N GLU A 158 45.89 15.05 1.45
CA GLU A 158 44.99 14.48 0.45
C GLU A 158 44.52 13.11 0.95
N ALA A 159 43.26 13.04 1.37
CA ALA A 159 42.55 11.84 1.81
C ALA A 159 41.19 11.80 1.11
N ASP A 160 40.52 10.64 1.11
CA ASP A 160 39.16 10.53 0.55
C ASP A 160 38.16 11.36 1.36
N ILE A 161 38.36 11.46 2.68
CA ILE A 161 37.52 12.25 3.60
C ILE A 161 38.41 13.16 4.44
N ARG A 162 38.30 14.48 4.27
CA ARG A 162 39.01 15.45 5.11
C ARG A 162 38.05 16.04 6.14
N ILE A 163 38.52 16.09 7.38
CA ILE A 163 37.73 16.57 8.52
C ILE A 163 38.32 17.87 9.02
N THR A 164 37.50 18.93 9.02
CA THR A 164 37.91 20.29 9.40
C THR A 164 36.90 20.90 10.37
N PHE A 165 37.41 21.70 11.29
CA PHE A 165 36.64 22.63 12.10
C PHE A 165 36.87 24.06 11.59
N VAL A 166 35.80 24.76 11.29
CA VAL A 166 35.79 26.09 10.61
C VAL A 166 34.67 26.97 11.16
N ARG A 167 34.67 28.27 10.87
CA ARG A 167 33.66 29.24 11.34
C ARG A 167 33.06 30.00 10.18
N GLY A 168 31.76 30.32 10.28
CA GLY A 168 31.07 31.19 9.33
C GLY A 168 31.28 30.77 7.88
N ASP A 169 31.50 31.73 6.98
CA ASP A 169 31.88 31.46 5.59
C ASP A 169 33.33 30.94 5.50
N HIS A 170 33.47 29.75 4.93
CA HIS A 170 34.73 29.02 4.82
C HIS A 170 35.03 28.53 3.39
N GLY A 171 34.40 29.16 2.39
CA GLY A 171 34.82 29.04 0.98
C GLY A 171 34.29 27.83 0.21
N ASP A 172 33.30 27.11 0.75
CA ASP A 172 32.61 25.98 0.12
C ASP A 172 31.14 26.30 -0.29
N ASN A 173 30.70 27.54 -0.07
CA ASN A 173 29.33 28.05 -0.25
C ASN A 173 28.27 27.52 0.74
N SER A 174 28.70 26.92 1.85
CA SER A 174 27.83 26.46 2.95
C SER A 174 28.28 27.11 4.27
N PRO A 175 28.06 28.42 4.47
CA PRO A 175 28.54 29.11 5.66
C PRO A 175 27.79 28.64 6.93
N PHE A 176 28.51 28.51 8.05
CA PHE A 176 27.91 28.28 9.36
C PHE A 176 27.27 29.56 9.94
N ASP A 177 26.32 29.38 10.87
CA ASP A 177 25.46 30.43 11.42
C ASP A 177 25.84 30.90 12.84
N GLY A 178 26.90 30.34 13.43
CA GLY A 178 27.33 30.62 14.79
C GLY A 178 26.69 29.64 15.79
N PRO A 179 26.74 29.92 17.11
CA PRO A 179 26.26 28.98 18.12
C PRO A 179 24.76 28.69 17.97
N ASP A 180 24.41 27.41 18.14
CA ASP A 180 23.05 26.89 18.07
C ASP A 180 22.41 27.09 16.69
N GLY A 181 22.50 26.08 15.84
CA GLY A 181 21.89 26.12 14.50
C GLY A 181 22.37 24.98 13.64
N ILE A 182 23.23 25.29 12.67
CA ILE A 182 23.92 24.33 11.83
C ILE A 182 25.21 23.88 12.54
N LEU A 183 25.21 22.66 13.08
CA LEU A 183 26.36 22.18 13.85
C LEU A 183 27.51 21.70 12.96
N ALA A 184 27.18 21.11 11.82
CA ALA A 184 28.11 20.50 10.89
C ALA A 184 27.42 20.27 9.54
N HIS A 185 28.22 20.00 8.51
CA HIS A 185 27.77 19.45 7.23
C HIS A 185 28.87 18.64 6.57
N ALA A 186 28.47 17.75 5.67
CA ALA A 186 29.40 16.95 4.87
C ALA A 186 28.98 16.86 3.41
N PHE A 187 29.97 16.61 2.56
CA PHE A 187 29.79 16.47 1.13
C PHE A 187 29.72 15.00 0.74
N GLN A 188 28.84 14.70 -0.21
CA GLN A 188 28.67 13.38 -0.80
C GLN A 188 29.96 12.85 -1.46
N PRO A 189 30.10 11.52 -1.67
CA PRO A 189 31.29 10.93 -2.29
C PRO A 189 31.63 11.57 -3.64
N GLY A 190 32.91 11.89 -3.88
CA GLY A 190 33.30 12.54 -5.12
C GLY A 190 34.75 12.99 -5.18
N GLN A 191 35.10 13.64 -6.29
CA GLN A 191 36.41 14.26 -6.45
C GLN A 191 36.46 15.63 -5.76
N GLY A 192 37.65 16.10 -5.39
CA GLY A 192 37.83 17.42 -4.79
C GLY A 192 37.42 17.45 -3.32
N ILE A 193 36.34 18.18 -3.00
CA ILE A 193 35.77 18.25 -1.65
C ILE A 193 34.75 17.13 -1.35
N GLY A 194 34.48 16.26 -2.33
CA GLY A 194 33.55 15.15 -2.14
C GLY A 194 34.06 14.19 -1.06
N GLY A 195 33.24 13.93 -0.05
CA GLY A 195 33.61 13.20 1.15
C GLY A 195 33.94 14.06 2.36
N ASP A 196 34.33 15.33 2.18
CA ASP A 196 34.78 16.17 3.29
C ASP A 196 33.65 16.47 4.28
N ALA A 197 34.02 16.58 5.56
CA ALA A 197 33.11 16.87 6.67
C ALA A 197 33.61 18.08 7.46
N HIS A 198 32.76 19.08 7.59
CA HIS A 198 33.03 20.35 8.25
C HIS A 198 32.20 20.47 9.53
N PHE A 199 32.83 20.93 10.60
CA PHE A 199 32.21 21.09 11.92
C PHE A 199 32.32 22.56 12.34
N ASP A 200 31.22 23.13 12.87
CA ASP A 200 31.23 24.52 13.31
C ASP A 200 32.08 24.67 14.58
N LEU A 201 33.10 25.52 14.50
CA LEU A 201 34.02 25.83 15.60
C LEU A 201 33.46 26.90 16.55
N ASP A 202 32.28 27.47 16.28
CA ASP A 202 31.55 28.30 17.23
C ASP A 202 30.70 27.46 18.21
N GLU A 203 30.56 26.15 17.98
CA GLU A 203 29.86 25.21 18.86
C GLU A 203 30.74 24.64 19.98
N THR A 204 30.12 24.32 21.12
CA THR A 204 30.82 23.68 22.27
C THR A 204 30.80 22.16 22.14
N TRP A 205 31.89 21.60 21.63
CA TRP A 205 32.05 20.16 21.40
C TRP A 205 32.40 19.39 22.67
N THR A 206 31.70 18.27 22.90
CA THR A 206 31.86 17.42 24.08
C THR A 206 31.98 15.94 23.71
N THR A 207 32.40 15.11 24.66
CA THR A 207 32.37 13.63 24.53
C THR A 207 31.30 12.97 25.40
N ASP A 208 30.63 13.76 26.24
CA ASP A 208 29.53 13.37 27.11
C ASP A 208 28.18 13.92 26.58
N ASP A 209 27.17 13.99 27.44
CA ASP A 209 25.81 14.40 27.13
C ASP A 209 25.48 15.87 27.50
N GLU A 210 26.49 16.67 27.87
CA GLU A 210 26.28 18.04 28.36
C GLU A 210 25.91 19.02 27.24
N ASN A 211 26.60 18.98 26.09
CA ASN A 211 26.34 19.82 24.91
C ASN A 211 26.28 18.97 23.62
N TYR A 212 27.00 19.36 22.56
CA TYR A 212 27.01 18.66 21.29
C TYR A 212 28.09 17.57 21.31
N ASN A 213 27.64 16.33 21.26
CA ASN A 213 28.53 15.18 21.31
C ASN A 213 29.21 14.99 19.94
N LEU A 214 30.54 15.15 19.90
CA LEU A 214 31.29 15.11 18.65
C LEU A 214 31.18 13.74 17.95
N PHE A 215 31.13 12.64 18.68
CA PHE A 215 31.01 11.30 18.10
C PHE A 215 29.69 11.13 17.33
N LEU A 216 28.57 11.56 17.90
CA LEU A 216 27.25 11.40 17.27
C LEU A 216 27.09 12.30 16.04
N VAL A 217 27.51 13.56 16.14
CA VAL A 217 27.47 14.48 15.00
C VAL A 217 28.41 13.99 13.91
N ALA A 218 29.64 13.57 14.24
CA ALA A 218 30.56 13.04 13.25
C ALA A 218 30.05 11.74 12.59
N ALA A 219 29.41 10.85 13.37
CA ALA A 219 28.84 9.64 12.81
C ALA A 219 27.73 9.95 11.78
N HIS A 220 26.88 10.96 12.05
CA HIS A 220 25.90 11.46 11.09
C HIS A 220 26.56 12.02 9.83
N GLU A 221 27.50 12.95 9.99
CA GLU A 221 28.17 13.59 8.85
C GLU A 221 28.95 12.60 7.98
N PHE A 222 29.59 11.60 8.60
CA PHE A 222 30.27 10.55 7.85
C PHE A 222 29.28 9.68 7.07
N GLY A 223 28.02 9.58 7.48
CA GLY A 223 26.97 8.98 6.66
C GLY A 223 26.83 9.70 5.32
N HIS A 224 26.81 11.04 5.32
CA HIS A 224 26.82 11.84 4.09
C HIS A 224 28.12 11.66 3.30
N SER A 225 29.28 11.68 3.95
CA SER A 225 30.58 11.39 3.31
C SER A 225 30.61 10.03 2.62
N LEU A 226 29.73 9.10 3.02
CA LEU A 226 29.61 7.76 2.47
C LEU A 226 28.49 7.62 1.44
N GLY A 227 27.63 8.61 1.23
CA GLY A 227 26.58 8.54 0.21
C GLY A 227 25.15 8.56 0.75
N LEU A 228 24.95 8.64 2.07
CA LEU A 228 23.62 8.66 2.67
C LEU A 228 23.01 10.06 2.60
N ALA A 229 21.69 10.12 2.44
CA ALA A 229 20.89 11.32 2.61
C ALA A 229 20.25 11.33 4.01
N HIS A 230 19.61 12.44 4.38
CA HIS A 230 18.82 12.47 5.60
C HIS A 230 17.67 11.46 5.56
N SER A 231 17.40 10.85 6.71
CA SER A 231 16.24 9.99 6.93
C SER A 231 15.08 10.77 7.53
N SER A 232 13.85 10.40 7.17
CA SER A 232 12.64 10.88 7.85
C SER A 232 12.31 10.08 9.12
N ASP A 233 13.04 8.99 9.40
CA ASP A 233 12.90 8.24 10.64
C ASP A 233 13.55 9.02 11.80
N PRO A 234 12.77 9.51 12.80
CA PRO A 234 13.33 10.25 13.93
C PRO A 234 14.27 9.43 14.82
N GLY A 235 14.28 8.10 14.68
CA GLY A 235 15.20 7.19 15.36
C GLY A 235 16.45 6.80 14.58
N ALA A 236 16.62 7.28 13.36
CA ALA A 236 17.82 7.10 12.57
C ALA A 236 18.91 8.10 12.97
N LEU A 237 20.16 7.68 12.92
CA LEU A 237 21.32 8.56 13.05
C LEU A 237 21.27 9.65 11.98
N MET A 238 20.86 9.30 10.77
CA MET A 238 20.73 10.22 9.63
C MET A 238 19.52 11.16 9.71
N TYR A 239 18.78 11.21 10.82
CA TYR A 239 17.73 12.23 11.02
C TYR A 239 18.35 13.63 11.14
N PRO A 240 17.81 14.69 10.50
CA PRO A 240 18.49 15.99 10.42
C PRO A 240 18.73 16.67 11.77
N ASN A 241 17.83 16.48 12.74
CA ASN A 241 17.99 17.00 14.09
C ASN A 241 18.73 15.99 14.96
N TYR A 242 19.81 16.41 15.60
CA TYR A 242 20.57 15.56 16.51
C TYR A 242 19.76 15.25 17.77
N ALA A 243 19.19 14.04 17.85
CA ALA A 243 18.32 13.63 18.95
C ALA A 243 19.02 12.73 19.99
N PHE A 244 20.20 12.20 19.68
CA PHE A 244 20.88 11.21 20.51
C PHE A 244 21.84 11.87 21.50
N ARG A 245 21.90 11.30 22.71
CA ARG A 245 22.81 11.74 23.78
C ARG A 245 23.53 10.61 24.50
N GLU A 246 23.07 9.37 24.36
CA GLU A 246 23.71 8.19 24.97
C GLU A 246 24.75 7.57 24.02
N THR A 247 26.03 7.69 24.35
CA THR A 247 27.15 7.32 23.46
C THR A 247 27.82 5.99 23.80
N SER A 248 27.74 5.55 25.06
CA SER A 248 28.54 4.40 25.54
C SER A 248 28.10 3.04 24.96
N THR A 249 26.88 2.95 24.44
CA THR A 249 26.30 1.73 23.84
C THR A 249 25.55 2.02 22.54
N TYR A 250 25.87 3.13 21.86
CA TYR A 250 25.14 3.52 20.65
C TYR A 250 25.34 2.50 19.53
N SER A 251 24.23 2.12 18.89
CA SER A 251 24.21 1.26 17.71
C SER A 251 23.34 1.90 16.65
N LEU A 252 23.70 1.73 15.38
CA LEU A 252 22.92 2.21 14.26
C LEU A 252 21.47 1.70 14.32
N SER A 253 20.53 2.54 13.89
CA SER A 253 19.15 2.10 13.70
C SER A 253 19.06 1.13 12.52
N GLN A 254 17.96 0.39 12.41
CA GLN A 254 17.78 -0.49 11.25
C GLN A 254 17.69 0.31 9.94
N ASP A 255 17.17 1.54 9.98
CA ASP A 255 17.10 2.42 8.82
C ASP A 255 18.51 2.81 8.31
N ASP A 256 19.40 3.20 9.23
CA ASP A 256 20.79 3.53 8.87
C ASP A 256 21.56 2.31 8.33
N ILE A 257 21.35 1.14 8.94
CA ILE A 257 21.97 -0.13 8.49
C ILE A 257 21.49 -0.48 7.08
N ASN A 258 20.18 -0.42 6.83
CA ASN A 258 19.61 -0.68 5.51
C ASN A 258 20.15 0.33 4.48
N GLY A 259 20.23 1.61 4.86
CA GLY A 259 20.75 2.67 4.01
C GLY A 259 22.19 2.41 3.57
N ILE A 260 23.11 2.15 4.51
CA ILE A 260 24.52 1.95 4.16
C ILE A 260 24.75 0.62 3.42
N GLN A 261 23.98 -0.42 3.75
CA GLN A 261 24.06 -1.72 3.07
C GLN A 261 23.48 -1.67 1.66
N ALA A 262 22.46 -0.85 1.40
CA ALA A 262 21.97 -0.62 0.04
C ALA A 262 23.04 0.01 -0.86
N ILE A 263 23.98 0.79 -0.29
CA ILE A 263 25.08 1.40 -1.05
C ILE A 263 26.27 0.43 -1.18
N TYR A 264 26.76 -0.13 -0.07
CA TYR A 264 28.03 -0.87 -0.05
C TYR A 264 27.90 -2.38 0.09
N GLY A 265 26.71 -2.90 0.39
CA GLY A 265 26.46 -4.28 0.79
C GLY A 265 26.66 -4.52 2.29
N PRO A 266 26.27 -5.70 2.81
CA PRO A 266 26.47 -6.10 4.19
C PRO A 266 27.96 -6.31 4.52
N SER A 267 28.29 -6.26 5.81
CA SER A 267 29.64 -6.53 6.28
C SER A 267 30.07 -7.97 5.98
N ASN A 268 31.38 -8.24 5.91
CA ASN A 268 31.89 -9.60 5.75
C ASN A 268 31.74 -10.48 7.02
N ASN A 269 31.18 -9.94 8.10
CA ASN A 269 30.98 -10.68 9.33
C ASN A 269 29.81 -11.68 9.18
N PRO A 270 29.94 -12.92 9.69
CA PRO A 270 28.88 -13.91 9.58
C PRO A 270 27.62 -13.56 10.38
N ILE A 271 27.76 -12.67 11.37
CA ILE A 271 26.64 -12.12 12.15
C ILE A 271 26.50 -10.67 11.71
N GLN A 272 25.39 -10.35 11.03
CA GLN A 272 25.08 -8.97 10.68
C GLN A 272 24.55 -8.22 11.90
N PRO A 273 24.90 -6.94 12.06
CA PRO A 273 24.31 -6.12 13.11
C PRO A 273 22.81 -5.93 12.86
N THR A 274 22.02 -6.06 13.92
CA THR A 274 20.59 -5.73 13.91
C THR A 274 20.37 -4.45 14.70
N GLY A 275 19.75 -3.45 14.07
CA GLY A 275 19.49 -2.15 14.69
C GLY A 275 18.14 -2.08 15.39
N SER A 276 17.96 -1.08 16.24
CA SER A 276 16.63 -0.75 16.79
C SER A 276 15.73 -0.18 15.68
N THR A 277 14.46 -0.58 15.66
CA THR A 277 13.44 0.01 14.77
C THR A 277 12.64 1.06 15.52
N THR A 278 12.44 2.23 14.93
CA THR A 278 11.55 3.25 15.51
C THR A 278 10.11 2.77 15.48
N PRO A 279 9.41 2.78 16.61
CA PRO A 279 8.10 2.20 16.65
C PRO A 279 7.05 3.17 16.10
N THR A 280 6.15 2.65 15.27
CA THR A 280 5.10 3.46 14.62
C THR A 280 3.81 3.42 15.43
N ALA A 281 3.30 4.59 15.82
CA ALA A 281 2.14 4.73 16.72
C ALA A 281 0.89 3.95 16.25
N CYS A 282 0.68 3.81 14.94
CA CYS A 282 -0.48 3.11 14.38
C CYS A 282 -0.15 1.74 13.76
N ASP A 283 1.03 1.16 14.03
CA ASP A 283 1.32 -0.22 13.62
C ASP A 283 0.31 -1.16 14.33
N PRO A 284 -0.42 -2.02 13.57
CA PRO A 284 -1.33 -3.00 14.14
C PRO A 284 -0.70 -4.00 15.12
N ARG A 285 0.63 -4.18 15.08
CA ARG A 285 1.43 -5.11 15.90
C ARG A 285 2.07 -4.44 17.10
N LEU A 286 1.88 -3.14 17.28
CA LEU A 286 2.49 -2.34 18.34
C LEU A 286 2.24 -2.92 19.74
N THR A 287 3.32 -3.05 20.51
CA THR A 287 3.32 -3.48 21.92
C THR A 287 3.96 -2.41 22.80
N PHE A 288 3.64 -2.39 24.08
CA PHE A 288 4.22 -1.44 25.04
C PHE A 288 4.98 -2.19 26.13
N ASP A 289 6.17 -1.70 26.48
CA ASP A 289 7.01 -2.28 27.52
C ASP A 289 6.56 -1.84 28.93
N ALA A 290 6.05 -0.61 29.05
CA ALA A 290 5.45 -0.08 30.26
C ALA A 290 4.48 1.05 29.94
N ILE A 291 3.48 1.27 30.79
CA ILE A 291 2.54 2.38 30.66
C ILE A 291 2.32 2.98 32.04
N VAL A 292 2.28 4.31 32.13
CA VAL A 292 2.03 4.99 33.39
C VAL A 292 1.29 6.31 33.17
N THR A 293 0.54 6.70 34.19
CA THR A 293 -0.02 8.04 34.26
C THR A 293 0.99 9.00 34.90
N LEU A 294 0.99 10.25 34.48
CA LEU A 294 1.78 11.31 35.11
C LEU A 294 0.92 12.56 35.16
N ARG A 295 0.35 12.87 36.33
CA ARG A 295 -0.51 14.06 36.55
C ARG A 295 -1.62 14.22 35.51
N GLY A 296 -2.25 13.10 35.12
CA GLY A 296 -3.34 13.06 34.16
C GLY A 296 -2.92 12.86 32.69
N GLU A 297 -1.63 12.92 32.39
CA GLU A 297 -1.08 12.45 31.11
C GLU A 297 -0.88 10.94 31.13
N ILE A 298 -0.77 10.33 29.95
CA ILE A 298 -0.43 8.90 29.82
C ILE A 298 0.86 8.79 29.00
N LEU A 299 1.83 8.08 29.56
CA LEU A 299 3.11 7.79 28.93
C LEU A 299 3.13 6.31 28.53
N PHE A 300 3.42 6.02 27.27
CA PHE A 300 3.55 4.67 26.75
C PHE A 300 5.01 4.43 26.36
N PHE A 301 5.72 3.56 27.07
CA PHE A 301 7.13 3.28 26.83
C PHE A 301 7.31 2.10 25.89
N GLN A 302 8.29 2.21 24.99
CA GLN A 302 8.75 1.12 24.13
C GLN A 302 10.22 1.33 23.77
N ASP A 303 11.07 0.39 24.18
CA ASP A 303 12.51 0.44 24.03
C ASP A 303 13.09 1.80 24.51
N LYS A 304 13.81 2.54 23.66
CA LYS A 304 14.36 3.87 23.97
C LYS A 304 13.36 5.03 23.81
N TYR A 305 12.12 4.72 23.42
CA TYR A 305 11.10 5.71 23.09
C TYR A 305 9.96 5.71 24.11
N PHE A 306 9.22 6.81 24.13
CA PHE A 306 7.89 6.84 24.72
C PHE A 306 6.96 7.77 23.95
N TRP A 307 5.68 7.44 23.96
CA TRP A 307 4.63 8.35 23.54
C TRP A 307 4.03 9.09 24.71
N ARG A 308 3.87 10.39 24.55
CA ARG A 308 3.18 11.25 25.50
C ARG A 308 1.79 11.60 24.98
N ARG A 309 0.76 11.20 25.74
CA ARG A 309 -0.62 11.57 25.45
C ARG A 309 -1.14 12.54 26.51
N HIS A 310 -1.33 13.79 26.09
CA HIS A 310 -1.96 14.82 26.91
C HIS A 310 -3.48 14.86 26.66
N PRO A 311 -4.33 14.97 27.71
CA PRO A 311 -5.79 15.00 27.54
C PRO A 311 -6.32 16.14 26.65
N GLN A 312 -5.59 17.26 26.59
CA GLN A 312 -5.99 18.45 25.82
C GLN A 312 -5.41 18.48 24.40
N LEU A 313 -4.43 17.63 24.09
CA LEU A 313 -3.81 17.55 22.76
C LEU A 313 -4.49 16.46 21.92
N ARG A 314 -4.62 16.73 20.61
CA ARG A 314 -5.20 15.77 19.66
C ARG A 314 -4.15 14.77 19.15
N SER A 315 -2.93 15.21 18.93
CA SER A 315 -1.79 14.38 18.54
C SER A 315 -1.12 13.73 19.76
N VAL A 316 -0.39 12.65 19.50
CA VAL A 316 0.42 11.95 20.48
C VAL A 316 1.87 12.09 20.03
N GLU A 317 2.73 12.59 20.91
CA GLU A 317 4.10 12.93 20.58
C GLU A 317 5.03 11.75 20.87
N LEU A 318 5.80 11.31 19.89
CA LEU A 318 6.88 10.34 20.08
C LEU A 318 8.14 11.08 20.56
N ASN A 319 8.74 10.58 21.63
CA ASN A 319 9.92 11.17 22.24
C ASN A 319 10.93 10.10 22.64
N PHE A 320 12.19 10.49 22.79
CA PHE A 320 13.22 9.64 23.40
C PHE A 320 13.19 9.79 24.91
N ILE A 321 13.32 8.67 25.63
CA ILE A 321 13.37 8.67 27.10
C ILE A 321 14.53 9.56 27.60
N SER A 322 15.69 9.48 26.95
CA SER A 322 16.91 10.21 27.29
C SER A 322 16.79 11.73 27.20
N LEU A 323 15.87 12.25 26.37
CA LEU A 323 15.65 13.71 26.25
C LEU A 323 15.02 14.29 27.51
N PHE A 324 14.25 13.49 28.23
CA PHE A 324 13.52 13.91 29.42
C PHE A 324 14.19 13.44 30.71
N TRP A 325 14.75 12.22 30.71
CA TRP A 325 15.35 11.61 31.89
C TRP A 325 16.71 10.97 31.53
N ARG A 326 17.78 11.77 31.66
CA ARG A 326 19.14 11.42 31.18
C ARG A 326 19.70 10.12 31.76
N SER A 327 19.39 9.78 33.01
CA SER A 327 19.95 8.60 33.69
C SER A 327 18.99 7.41 33.80
N LEU A 328 17.86 7.45 33.08
CA LEU A 328 17.00 6.28 32.94
C LEU A 328 17.54 5.33 31.87
N PRO A 329 17.46 4.01 32.10
CA PRO A 329 17.81 3.04 31.07
C PRO A 329 16.71 2.94 30.00
N ASN A 330 17.10 2.61 28.77
CA ASN A 330 16.16 2.21 27.71
C ASN A 330 15.39 0.94 28.11
N GLY A 331 14.24 0.67 27.50
CA GLY A 331 13.43 -0.55 27.63
C GLY A 331 12.87 -0.77 29.03
N ILE A 332 12.16 0.22 29.56
CA ILE A 332 11.49 0.20 30.87
C ILE A 332 10.44 -0.92 30.92
N GLN A 333 10.48 -1.77 31.94
CA GLN A 333 9.69 -3.01 31.98
C GLN A 333 8.40 -2.90 32.79
N ALA A 334 8.33 -1.95 33.72
CA ALA A 334 7.10 -1.68 34.47
C ALA A 334 7.14 -0.25 34.99
N ALA A 335 5.97 0.34 35.17
CA ALA A 335 5.82 1.69 35.67
C ALA A 335 4.52 1.84 36.45
N TYR A 336 4.50 2.64 37.52
CA TYR A 336 3.25 3.03 38.19
C TYR A 336 3.36 4.43 38.80
N GLU A 337 2.22 5.10 38.94
CA GLU A 337 2.10 6.39 39.63
C GLU A 337 1.63 6.19 41.07
N ASP A 338 2.31 6.81 42.02
CA ASP A 338 1.90 6.95 43.41
C ASP A 338 1.28 8.33 43.60
N PHE A 339 -0.05 8.41 43.43
CA PHE A 339 -0.81 9.66 43.54
C PHE A 339 -0.66 10.33 44.90
N ASP A 340 -0.52 9.55 45.98
CA ASP A 340 -0.40 10.09 47.35
C ASP A 340 0.93 10.85 47.54
N ARG A 341 1.96 10.48 46.77
CA ARG A 341 3.31 11.05 46.88
C ARG A 341 3.69 11.92 45.69
N ASP A 342 2.85 11.98 44.65
CA ASP A 342 3.14 12.64 43.38
C ASP A 342 4.48 12.15 42.78
N LEU A 343 4.67 10.82 42.82
CA LEU A 343 5.86 10.15 42.32
C LEU A 343 5.50 9.08 41.29
N VAL A 344 6.29 9.00 40.22
CA VAL A 344 6.23 7.90 39.25
C VAL A 344 7.40 6.96 39.48
N PHE A 345 7.12 5.67 39.58
CA PHE A 345 8.14 4.64 39.76
C PHE A 345 8.33 3.84 38.47
N LEU A 346 9.56 3.71 38.00
CA LEU A 346 9.93 2.96 36.80
C LEU A 346 10.87 1.81 37.15
N PHE A 347 10.72 0.66 36.49
CA PHE A 347 11.44 -0.57 36.81
C PHE A 347 12.19 -1.11 35.59
N LYS A 348 13.44 -1.55 35.81
CA LYS A 348 14.28 -2.24 34.84
C LYS A 348 15.19 -3.24 35.57
N GLY A 349 15.04 -4.51 35.24
CA GLY A 349 15.74 -5.60 35.91
C GLY A 349 15.45 -5.61 37.40
N ASN A 350 16.50 -5.70 38.21
CA ASN A 350 16.40 -5.65 39.67
C ASN A 350 16.41 -4.21 40.22
N LYS A 351 16.36 -3.18 39.37
CA LYS A 351 16.43 -1.78 39.79
C LYS A 351 15.14 -1.03 39.51
N TYR A 352 14.91 0.00 40.30
CA TYR A 352 13.82 0.94 40.10
C TYR A 352 14.22 2.38 40.41
N TRP A 353 13.56 3.33 39.75
CA TRP A 353 13.75 4.77 39.87
C TRP A 353 12.44 5.40 40.35
N ALA A 354 12.54 6.52 41.07
CA ALA A 354 11.40 7.36 41.40
C ALA A 354 11.58 8.74 40.77
N LEU A 355 10.53 9.22 40.14
CA LEU A 355 10.48 10.47 39.38
C LEU A 355 9.48 11.42 40.04
N ASN A 356 9.79 12.72 40.04
CA ASN A 356 8.84 13.80 40.24
C ASN A 356 8.86 14.68 38.99
N GLY A 357 7.91 14.49 38.08
CA GLY A 357 7.97 15.12 36.76
C GLY A 357 9.23 14.70 35.99
N TYR A 358 10.11 15.66 35.70
CA TYR A 358 11.38 15.44 34.98
C TYR A 358 12.56 15.09 35.90
N ASP A 359 12.40 15.21 37.22
CA ASP A 359 13.49 15.01 38.17
C ASP A 359 13.51 13.59 38.73
N ILE A 360 14.66 12.91 38.60
CA ILE A 360 14.92 11.66 39.30
C ILE A 360 15.26 11.96 40.76
N GLN A 361 14.57 11.30 41.68
CA GLN A 361 14.74 11.54 43.10
C GLN A 361 16.14 11.13 43.59
N PRO A 362 16.72 11.86 44.57
CA PRO A 362 18.01 11.50 45.15
C PRO A 362 18.03 10.09 45.76
N GLY A 363 19.13 9.37 45.55
CA GLY A 363 19.33 8.01 46.08
C GLY A 363 18.67 6.90 45.25
N TYR A 364 18.23 7.19 44.03
CA TYR A 364 17.84 6.21 43.02
C TYR A 364 18.94 6.07 41.94
N PRO A 365 19.08 4.90 41.29
CA PRO A 365 18.23 3.70 41.40
C PRO A 365 18.38 2.92 42.71
N LYS A 366 17.32 2.22 43.10
CA LYS A 366 17.28 1.29 44.23
C LYS A 366 16.98 -0.14 43.78
N ASP A 367 17.30 -1.12 44.60
CA ASP A 367 17.05 -2.53 44.30
C ASP A 367 15.61 -2.94 44.67
N ILE A 368 14.96 -3.75 43.84
CA ILE A 368 13.58 -4.22 44.06
C ILE A 368 13.42 -5.05 45.34
N SER A 369 14.51 -5.64 45.87
CA SER A 369 14.51 -6.29 47.20
C SER A 369 14.06 -5.36 48.32
N ASN A 370 14.14 -4.03 48.14
CA ASN A 370 13.58 -3.04 49.07
C ASN A 370 12.06 -3.15 49.22
N TYR A 371 11.34 -3.69 48.22
CA TYR A 371 9.92 -4.01 48.32
C TYR A 371 9.66 -5.35 49.02
N GLY A 372 10.69 -6.13 49.34
CA GLY A 372 10.60 -7.46 49.95
C GLY A 372 10.50 -8.61 48.95
N PHE A 373 10.87 -8.40 47.69
CA PHE A 373 10.92 -9.48 46.70
C PHE A 373 12.04 -10.50 47.01
N PRO A 374 11.82 -11.81 46.78
CA PRO A 374 12.87 -12.80 46.88
C PRO A 374 13.87 -12.67 45.73
N SER A 375 15.11 -13.12 45.93
CA SER A 375 16.18 -13.08 44.93
C SER A 375 15.89 -13.87 43.64
N SER A 376 14.86 -14.72 43.63
CA SER A 376 14.37 -15.41 42.43
C SER A 376 13.67 -14.46 41.44
N VAL A 377 13.14 -13.33 41.91
CA VAL A 377 12.53 -12.30 41.06
C VAL A 377 13.62 -11.36 40.58
N ARG A 378 13.88 -11.38 39.27
CA ARG A 378 14.94 -10.57 38.63
C ARG A 378 14.44 -9.36 37.87
N ALA A 379 13.13 -9.30 37.62
CA ALA A 379 12.46 -8.22 36.90
C ALA A 379 10.96 -8.24 37.24
N ILE A 380 10.32 -7.09 37.07
CA ILE A 380 8.88 -6.91 37.21
C ILE A 380 8.32 -6.63 35.81
N ASP A 381 7.24 -7.32 35.44
CA ASP A 381 6.68 -7.28 34.09
C ASP A 381 5.63 -6.17 33.92
N ALA A 382 4.93 -5.80 34.99
CA ALA A 382 4.02 -4.67 35.00
C ALA A 382 3.72 -4.25 36.45
N ALA A 383 3.29 -3.01 36.68
CA ALA A 383 2.92 -2.52 38.00
C ALA A 383 1.74 -1.53 37.92
N VAL A 384 0.90 -1.48 38.96
CA VAL A 384 -0.15 -0.46 39.09
C VAL A 384 -0.43 -0.20 40.57
N SER A 385 -0.65 1.06 40.93
CA SER A 385 -1.10 1.46 42.27
C SER A 385 -2.62 1.68 42.26
N TYR A 386 -3.32 1.14 43.25
CA TYR A 386 -4.75 1.28 43.45
C TYR A 386 -5.12 1.12 44.92
N GLU A 387 -5.93 2.04 45.48
CA GLU A 387 -6.38 2.03 46.88
C GLU A 387 -5.23 1.86 47.91
N SER A 388 -4.16 2.66 47.79
CA SER A 388 -2.95 2.56 48.64
C SER A 388 -2.27 1.18 48.63
N LYS A 389 -2.54 0.35 47.62
CA LYS A 389 -1.86 -0.92 47.35
C LYS A 389 -1.17 -0.87 45.99
N THR A 390 0.03 -1.40 45.90
CA THR A 390 0.71 -1.59 44.61
C THR A 390 0.69 -3.05 44.21
N TYR A 391 0.22 -3.31 43.00
CA TYR A 391 0.17 -4.63 42.40
C TYR A 391 1.36 -4.78 41.46
N PHE A 392 2.19 -5.80 41.69
CA PHE A 392 3.34 -6.11 40.84
C PHE A 392 3.13 -7.44 40.14
N PHE A 393 3.23 -7.45 38.82
CA PHE A 393 3.03 -8.64 38.00
C PHE A 393 4.39 -9.19 37.57
N VAL A 394 4.57 -10.51 37.74
CA VAL A 394 5.81 -11.23 37.43
C VAL A 394 5.42 -12.58 36.84
N LYS A 395 5.64 -12.76 35.54
CA LYS A 395 5.27 -13.96 34.78
C LYS A 395 3.76 -14.25 34.88
N ASP A 396 3.40 -15.39 35.46
CA ASP A 396 2.03 -15.87 35.68
C ASP A 396 1.51 -15.54 37.09
N GLN A 397 2.29 -14.81 37.88
CA GLN A 397 2.01 -14.48 39.27
C GLN A 397 1.94 -12.96 39.50
N TYR A 398 1.27 -12.57 40.57
CA TYR A 398 1.30 -11.20 41.05
C TYR A 398 1.53 -11.13 42.55
N TRP A 399 2.08 -10.00 42.98
CA TRP A 399 2.33 -9.61 44.36
C TRP A 399 1.52 -8.36 44.67
N ARG A 400 1.17 -8.19 45.94
CA ARG A 400 0.49 -6.98 46.42
C ARG A 400 1.27 -6.39 47.58
N PHE A 401 1.68 -5.14 47.42
CA PHE A 401 2.44 -4.38 48.39
C PHE A 401 1.54 -3.33 49.05
N ASP A 402 1.62 -3.24 50.37
CA ASP A 402 0.91 -2.22 51.13
C ASP A 402 1.75 -0.95 51.22
N ASN A 403 1.30 0.14 50.59
CA ASN A 403 2.07 1.39 50.51
C ASN A 403 2.16 2.12 51.87
N GLN A 404 1.22 1.85 52.78
CA GLN A 404 1.18 2.44 54.13
C GLN A 404 2.10 1.66 55.08
N ARG A 405 1.96 0.33 55.12
CA ARG A 405 2.81 -0.55 55.94
C ARG A 405 4.22 -0.72 55.38
N ARG A 406 4.41 -0.41 54.10
CA ARG A 406 5.66 -0.60 53.35
C ARG A 406 6.16 -2.04 53.38
N SER A 407 5.23 -2.99 53.20
CA SER A 407 5.53 -4.43 53.20
C SER A 407 4.60 -5.19 52.25
N MET A 408 5.07 -6.31 51.71
CA MET A 408 4.21 -7.25 50.97
C MET A 408 3.08 -7.81 51.86
N ASP A 409 1.88 -7.91 51.31
CA ASP A 409 0.75 -8.56 51.99
C ASP A 409 1.01 -10.06 52.17
N ALA A 410 0.52 -10.63 53.27
CA ALA A 410 0.61 -12.07 53.51
C ALA A 410 -0.19 -12.88 52.48
N GLY A 411 0.34 -14.04 52.08
CA GLY A 411 -0.32 -14.95 51.14
C GLY A 411 -0.08 -14.62 49.65
N PHE A 412 0.95 -13.84 49.35
CA PHE A 412 1.49 -13.59 48.00
C PHE A 412 2.83 -14.31 47.81
N PRO A 413 3.17 -14.77 46.58
CA PRO A 413 2.52 -14.48 45.30
C PRO A 413 1.23 -15.29 45.07
N LYS A 414 0.35 -14.77 44.21
CA LYS A 414 -0.87 -15.46 43.75
C LYS A 414 -0.89 -15.58 42.23
N SER A 415 -1.64 -16.55 41.71
CA SER A 415 -1.80 -16.73 40.26
C SER A 415 -2.65 -15.61 39.64
N ILE A 416 -2.17 -15.02 38.55
CA ILE A 416 -2.90 -13.97 37.79
C ILE A 416 -4.21 -14.53 37.28
N ALA A 417 -4.20 -15.70 36.61
CA ALA A 417 -5.39 -16.31 36.02
C ALA A 417 -6.51 -16.56 37.05
N SER A 418 -6.15 -16.86 38.30
CA SER A 418 -7.11 -17.06 39.39
C SER A 418 -7.75 -15.76 39.90
N ALA A 419 -7.01 -14.65 39.87
CA ALA A 419 -7.43 -13.37 40.42
C ALA A 419 -8.07 -12.46 39.36
N PHE A 420 -7.61 -12.54 38.12
CA PHE A 420 -8.00 -11.71 36.98
C PHE A 420 -8.52 -12.60 35.84
N GLY A 421 -9.73 -13.15 36.02
CA GLY A 421 -10.33 -14.06 35.06
C GLY A 421 -10.48 -13.43 33.66
N GLY A 422 -9.98 -14.13 32.63
CA GLY A 422 -9.90 -13.64 31.25
C GLY A 422 -8.54 -13.06 30.84
N ILE A 423 -7.59 -12.94 31.79
CA ILE A 423 -6.18 -12.60 31.52
C ILE A 423 -5.33 -13.87 31.66
N GLU A 424 -5.11 -14.57 30.55
CA GLU A 424 -4.44 -15.89 30.52
C GLU A 424 -2.98 -15.82 30.04
N ARG A 425 -2.50 -14.63 29.66
CA ARG A 425 -1.17 -14.38 29.12
C ARG A 425 -0.34 -13.51 30.07
N ARG A 426 0.98 -13.48 29.83
CA ARG A 426 1.89 -12.51 30.46
C ARG A 426 1.39 -11.09 30.19
N ILE A 427 1.43 -10.26 31.23
CA ILE A 427 1.06 -8.84 31.17
C ILE A 427 2.34 -8.07 30.83
N ASP A 428 2.29 -7.26 29.76
CA ASP A 428 3.42 -6.42 29.34
C ASP A 428 3.30 -5.02 29.95
N ALA A 429 2.09 -4.50 30.14
CA ALA A 429 1.86 -3.26 30.88
C ALA A 429 0.47 -3.25 31.52
N VAL A 430 0.30 -2.45 32.56
CA VAL A 430 -1.00 -2.22 33.20
C VAL A 430 -1.05 -0.82 33.77
N PHE A 431 -2.19 -0.16 33.63
CA PHE A 431 -2.46 1.07 34.38
C PHE A 431 -3.94 1.14 34.76
N GLN A 432 -4.24 1.94 35.78
CA GLN A 432 -5.61 2.20 36.22
C GLN A 432 -6.18 3.36 35.39
N GLN A 433 -7.36 3.15 34.81
CA GLN A 433 -8.11 4.24 34.21
C GLN A 433 -9.19 4.71 35.21
N ASP A 434 -9.02 5.93 35.73
CA ASP A 434 -10.08 6.62 36.46
C ASP A 434 -11.01 7.33 35.45
N LEU A 435 -12.29 6.95 35.43
CA LEU A 435 -13.31 7.56 34.57
C LEU A 435 -14.15 8.56 35.38
N HIS A 436 -13.50 9.60 35.89
CA HIS A 436 -14.16 10.76 36.50
C HIS A 436 -14.85 11.64 35.43
N LEU A 437 -15.85 11.07 34.74
CA LEU A 437 -16.83 11.86 33.98
C LEU A 437 -17.82 12.45 34.99
N HIS A 438 -18.06 13.77 34.92
CA HIS A 438 -19.04 14.49 35.75
C HIS A 438 -20.44 13.81 35.82
N LEU A 439 -20.80 12.99 34.83
CA LEU A 439 -22.05 12.22 34.82
C LEU A 439 -22.07 11.02 35.80
N ASN A 440 -20.92 10.39 36.06
CA ASN A 440 -20.83 9.19 36.91
C ASN A 440 -21.02 9.53 38.39
N VAL A 441 -20.54 10.71 38.81
CA VAL A 441 -20.75 11.27 40.16
C VAL A 441 -22.24 11.55 40.42
N ILE A 442 -22.99 11.96 39.39
CA ILE A 442 -24.43 12.23 39.49
C ILE A 442 -25.26 10.94 39.54
N LEU A 443 -24.77 9.85 38.94
CA LEU A 443 -25.47 8.57 38.84
C LEU A 443 -25.04 7.52 39.88
N GLY A 444 -24.01 7.80 40.70
CA GLY A 444 -23.51 6.87 41.71
C GLY A 444 -22.87 5.60 41.13
N LEU A 445 -22.30 5.71 39.93
CA LEU A 445 -21.71 4.58 39.19
C LEU A 445 -20.19 4.79 39.04
N GLU A 446 -19.43 4.40 40.07
CA GLU A 446 -17.96 4.34 40.03
C GLU A 446 -17.54 3.04 39.33
N TRP A 447 -16.88 3.14 38.17
CA TRP A 447 -16.33 2.00 37.46
C TRP A 447 -14.82 2.13 37.35
N ASP A 448 -14.08 1.42 38.21
CA ASP A 448 -12.63 1.34 38.14
C ASP A 448 -12.18 0.19 37.25
N TYR A 449 -11.32 0.51 36.28
CA TYR A 449 -10.78 -0.47 35.34
C TYR A 449 -9.27 -0.59 35.48
N PHE A 450 -8.80 -1.84 35.52
CA PHE A 450 -7.42 -2.16 35.14
C PHE A 450 -7.37 -2.44 33.65
N LEU A 451 -6.53 -1.69 32.94
CA LEU A 451 -6.27 -1.91 31.53
C LEU A 451 -5.00 -2.75 31.40
N PHE A 452 -5.15 -4.05 31.17
CA PHE A 452 -4.04 -4.97 30.97
C PHE A 452 -3.64 -5.02 29.50
N PHE A 453 -2.37 -4.76 29.20
CA PHE A 453 -1.81 -4.85 27.86
C PHE A 453 -1.02 -6.14 27.74
N THR A 454 -1.29 -6.91 26.69
CA THR A 454 -0.58 -8.16 26.37
C THR A 454 -0.47 -8.30 24.86
N GLY A 455 0.76 -8.14 24.36
CA GLY A 455 1.03 -7.95 22.94
C GLY A 455 0.23 -6.79 22.33
N PRO A 456 -0.34 -6.97 21.12
CA PRO A 456 -1.02 -5.88 20.41
C PRO A 456 -2.43 -5.57 20.91
N TYR A 457 -2.86 -6.17 22.03
CA TYR A 457 -4.20 -6.00 22.60
C TYR A 457 -4.16 -5.51 24.04
N TYR A 458 -5.20 -4.78 24.42
CA TYR A 458 -5.50 -4.47 25.80
C TYR A 458 -6.88 -5.02 26.22
N TYR A 459 -6.99 -5.35 27.50
CA TYR A 459 -8.12 -5.97 28.15
C TYR A 459 -8.56 -5.06 29.28
N ALA A 460 -9.77 -4.51 29.18
CA ALA A 460 -10.36 -3.73 30.24
C ALA A 460 -11.01 -4.67 31.26
N PHE A 461 -10.37 -4.81 32.41
CA PHE A 461 -10.83 -5.60 33.53
C PHE A 461 -11.55 -4.70 34.54
N ASP A 462 -12.82 -4.98 34.74
CA ASP A 462 -13.65 -4.28 35.72
C ASP A 462 -13.38 -4.83 37.12
N LEU A 463 -12.92 -3.97 38.03
CA LEU A 463 -12.55 -4.35 39.38
C LEU A 463 -13.75 -4.74 40.25
N ASN A 464 -14.94 -4.20 39.96
CA ASN A 464 -16.18 -4.48 40.68
C ASN A 464 -16.75 -5.84 40.26
N THR A 465 -16.88 -6.06 38.95
CA THR A 465 -17.48 -7.31 38.43
C THR A 465 -16.48 -8.46 38.28
N ARG A 466 -15.18 -8.16 38.42
CA ARG A 466 -14.05 -9.09 38.27
C ARG A 466 -14.05 -9.84 36.93
N ARG A 467 -14.36 -9.13 35.85
CA ARG A 467 -14.43 -9.68 34.49
C ARG A 467 -13.84 -8.72 33.47
N VAL A 468 -13.32 -9.27 32.38
CA VAL A 468 -12.95 -8.50 31.19
C VAL A 468 -14.23 -8.06 30.47
N THR A 469 -14.42 -6.75 30.33
CA THR A 469 -15.59 -6.16 29.66
C THR A 469 -15.30 -5.73 28.22
N ARG A 470 -14.04 -5.43 27.90
CA ARG A 470 -13.62 -4.94 26.58
C ARG A 470 -12.26 -5.48 26.20
N ILE A 471 -12.13 -5.88 24.93
CA ILE A 471 -10.85 -6.23 24.29
C ILE A 471 -10.71 -5.34 23.05
N ALA A 472 -9.58 -4.66 22.91
CA ALA A 472 -9.29 -3.83 21.75
C ALA A 472 -7.78 -3.73 21.51
N ARG A 473 -7.38 -3.14 20.38
CA ARG A 473 -5.97 -2.96 20.03
C ARG A 473 -5.30 -1.90 20.90
N SER A 474 -4.05 -2.15 21.28
CA SER A 474 -3.24 -1.28 22.13
C SER A 474 -3.05 0.11 21.50
N ASN A 475 -2.78 0.17 20.19
CA ASN A 475 -2.55 1.41 19.44
C ASN A 475 -3.77 2.37 19.37
N LYS A 476 -4.98 1.92 19.72
CA LYS A 476 -6.17 2.80 19.83
C LYS A 476 -5.96 3.94 20.84
N TRP A 477 -5.06 3.74 21.81
CA TRP A 477 -4.73 4.73 22.82
C TRP A 477 -3.83 5.87 22.32
N LEU A 478 -3.15 5.70 21.19
CA LEU A 478 -2.28 6.72 20.60
C LEU A 478 -3.02 7.65 19.64
N ASN A 479 -4.33 7.87 19.88
CA ASN A 479 -5.21 8.67 19.03
C ASN A 479 -5.08 8.34 17.53
N CYS A 480 -4.92 7.06 17.20
CA CYS A 480 -5.16 6.52 15.85
C CYS A 480 -6.66 6.63 15.52
N ARG A 481 -7.19 7.86 15.51
CA ARG A 481 -8.36 8.24 14.73
C ARG A 481 -7.82 8.34 13.32
N ARG A 482 -8.27 7.48 12.41
CA ARG A 482 -8.09 7.74 10.99
C ARG A 482 -8.75 9.09 10.70
N ASN A 483 -7.95 10.15 10.64
CA ASN A 483 -8.38 11.44 10.14
C ASN A 483 -8.70 11.18 8.67
N GLN A 484 -9.99 11.17 8.29
CA GLN A 484 -10.39 11.02 6.89
C GLN A 484 -9.64 12.01 5.97
N LYS A 485 -9.18 13.15 6.49
CA LYS A 485 -8.41 14.14 5.73
C LYS A 485 -6.95 13.73 5.47
N MET A 486 -6.23 13.21 6.48
CA MET A 486 -4.87 12.66 6.31
C MET A 486 -4.89 11.33 5.55
N GLU A 487 -5.85 10.45 5.84
CA GLU A 487 -6.05 9.21 5.08
C GLU A 487 -6.32 9.54 3.61
N ASN A 488 -7.10 10.58 3.31
CA ASN A 488 -7.29 11.03 1.93
C ASN A 488 -6.02 11.64 1.32
N GLU A 489 -5.20 12.37 2.07
CA GLU A 489 -3.95 12.98 1.55
C GLU A 489 -2.82 11.95 1.36
N GLU A 490 -2.66 10.98 2.26
CA GLU A 490 -1.73 9.85 2.13
C GLU A 490 -2.18 8.89 1.03
N ASN A 491 -3.48 8.56 0.98
CA ASN A 491 -4.02 7.73 -0.10
C ASN A 491 -3.89 8.46 -1.45
N MET A 492 -3.99 9.80 -1.48
CA MET A 492 -3.75 10.58 -2.69
C MET A 492 -2.27 10.58 -3.08
N GLN A 493 -1.34 10.72 -2.14
CA GLN A 493 0.10 10.64 -2.41
C GLN A 493 0.52 9.24 -2.89
N LEU A 494 0.00 8.19 -2.26
CA LEU A 494 0.18 6.81 -2.71
C LEU A 494 -0.35 6.62 -4.14
N ALA A 495 -1.56 7.14 -4.42
CA ALA A 495 -2.15 7.06 -5.75
C ALA A 495 -1.34 7.86 -6.79
N GLU A 496 -0.86 9.04 -6.44
CA GLU A 496 -0.02 9.86 -7.31
C GLU A 496 1.30 9.13 -7.63
N ALA A 497 1.98 8.58 -6.63
CA ALA A 497 3.20 7.79 -6.83
C ALA A 497 2.95 6.56 -7.72
N TYR A 498 1.89 5.80 -7.42
CA TYR A 498 1.49 4.63 -8.19
C TYR A 498 1.17 4.97 -9.65
N LEU A 499 0.36 6.02 -9.89
CA LEU A 499 -0.03 6.43 -11.23
C LEU A 499 1.14 7.05 -12.01
N ASN A 500 2.04 7.77 -11.35
CA ASN A 500 3.28 8.26 -11.95
C ASN A 500 4.14 7.11 -12.46
N GLN A 501 4.29 6.06 -11.65
CA GLN A 501 5.17 4.93 -11.94
C GLN A 501 4.59 3.96 -12.98
N PHE A 502 3.28 3.68 -12.92
CA PHE A 502 2.67 2.61 -13.72
C PHE A 502 1.74 3.09 -14.84
N TYR A 503 1.29 4.35 -14.81
CA TYR A 503 0.33 4.89 -15.77
C TYR A 503 0.75 6.19 -16.48
N SER A 504 1.94 6.73 -16.17
CA SER A 504 2.56 7.95 -16.71
C SER A 504 1.65 9.19 -16.70
N LEU A 505 1.90 10.13 -15.77
CA LEU A 505 1.17 11.41 -15.67
C LEU A 505 1.73 12.54 -16.58
N GLU A 506 2.70 12.24 -17.45
CA GLU A 506 3.35 13.29 -18.26
C GLU A 506 2.38 13.98 -19.24
N ILE A 507 2.37 15.30 -19.09
CA ILE A 507 1.75 16.29 -19.96
C ILE A 507 2.49 16.25 -21.31
N GLU A 508 1.93 15.57 -22.31
CA GLU A 508 2.37 15.80 -23.69
C GLU A 508 2.04 17.24 -24.10
N GLY A 509 3.10 18.01 -24.33
CA GLY A 509 3.01 19.36 -24.85
C GLY A 509 2.27 19.43 -26.18
N SER A 510 1.61 20.56 -26.40
CA SER A 510 0.96 21.01 -27.65
C SER A 510 -0.24 20.21 -28.14
N HIS A 511 -1.45 20.57 -27.68
CA HIS A 511 -2.46 21.22 -28.53
C HIS A 511 -3.66 21.68 -27.69
N LEU A 512 -4.02 22.94 -27.88
CA LEU A 512 -5.18 23.64 -27.32
C LEU A 512 -6.49 22.87 -27.52
N VAL A 513 -7.10 22.35 -26.45
CA VAL A 513 -8.58 22.36 -26.27
C VAL A 513 -8.91 22.50 -24.78
N GLN A 514 -9.50 23.63 -24.42
CA GLN A 514 -10.18 23.83 -23.14
C GLN A 514 -11.36 22.85 -23.03
N SER A 515 -11.34 21.96 -22.04
CA SER A 515 -12.46 21.11 -21.68
C SER A 515 -12.51 20.87 -20.17
N THR A 516 -13.19 21.79 -19.48
CA THR A 516 -13.91 21.66 -18.19
C THR A 516 -13.39 20.68 -17.10
N ASN A 517 -12.86 21.23 -16.00
CA ASN A 517 -13.02 20.79 -14.59
C ASN A 517 -13.02 19.27 -14.26
N ARG A 518 -11.99 18.51 -14.65
CA ARG A 518 -11.62 17.24 -13.98
C ARG A 518 -10.12 17.19 -13.75
N SER A 519 -9.68 16.66 -12.60
CA SER A 519 -8.26 16.54 -12.30
C SER A 519 -7.63 15.51 -13.27
N PRO A 520 -6.39 15.70 -13.76
CA PRO A 520 -5.69 14.69 -14.59
C PRO A 520 -5.59 13.32 -13.91
N ILE A 521 -5.57 13.29 -12.58
CA ILE A 521 -5.50 12.10 -11.73
C ILE A 521 -6.77 11.25 -11.84
N ASP A 522 -7.96 11.87 -11.87
CA ASP A 522 -9.23 11.13 -11.90
C ASP A 522 -9.33 10.23 -13.15
N GLY A 523 -8.82 10.70 -14.29
CA GLY A 523 -8.78 9.94 -15.55
C GLY A 523 -7.81 8.75 -15.49
N LYS A 524 -6.65 8.94 -14.84
CA LYS A 524 -5.66 7.86 -14.64
C LYS A 524 -6.12 6.83 -13.61
N ILE A 525 -6.86 7.24 -12.58
CA ILE A 525 -7.54 6.31 -11.67
C ILE A 525 -8.57 5.47 -12.44
N GLN A 526 -9.32 6.05 -13.38
CA GLN A 526 -10.27 5.28 -14.21
C GLN A 526 -9.57 4.24 -15.09
N GLU A 527 -8.43 4.61 -15.67
CA GLU A 527 -7.60 3.71 -16.48
C GLU A 527 -7.06 2.54 -15.64
N MET A 528 -6.57 2.83 -14.44
CA MET A 528 -6.12 1.82 -13.48
C MET A 528 -7.25 0.90 -13.01
N GLN A 529 -8.39 1.48 -12.63
CA GLN A 529 -9.57 0.71 -12.22
C GLN A 529 -10.06 -0.21 -13.35
N ALA A 530 -10.06 0.28 -14.59
CA ALA A 530 -10.42 -0.53 -15.74
C ALA A 530 -9.43 -1.68 -15.99
N PHE A 531 -8.12 -1.43 -15.83
CA PHE A 531 -7.09 -2.45 -15.98
C PHE A 531 -7.24 -3.59 -14.96
N PHE A 532 -7.47 -3.26 -13.68
CA PHE A 532 -7.62 -4.24 -12.60
C PHE A 532 -9.04 -4.80 -12.47
N GLY A 533 -9.96 -4.48 -13.39
CA GLY A 533 -11.35 -4.96 -13.34
C GLY A 533 -12.16 -4.43 -12.16
N LEU A 534 -11.74 -3.30 -11.58
CA LEU A 534 -12.45 -2.62 -10.50
C LEU A 534 -13.64 -1.81 -11.04
N THR A 535 -14.51 -1.37 -10.12
CA THR A 535 -15.56 -0.42 -10.50
C THR A 535 -14.93 0.89 -10.93
N VAL A 536 -15.13 1.28 -12.20
CA VAL A 536 -14.55 2.49 -12.77
C VAL A 536 -15.28 3.73 -12.23
N THR A 537 -14.78 4.27 -11.12
CA THR A 537 -15.36 5.43 -10.42
C THR A 537 -14.54 6.70 -10.64
N GLY A 538 -13.25 6.58 -10.97
CA GLY A 538 -12.29 7.69 -10.98
C GLY A 538 -12.02 8.27 -9.59
N LYS A 539 -12.32 7.51 -8.54
CA LYS A 539 -12.12 7.89 -7.14
C LYS A 539 -11.32 6.83 -6.43
N LEU A 540 -10.52 7.25 -5.44
CA LEU A 540 -9.81 6.35 -4.53
C LEU A 540 -10.78 5.72 -3.53
N ASP A 541 -11.46 4.66 -3.96
CA ASP A 541 -12.22 3.80 -3.06
C ASP A 541 -11.32 2.76 -2.39
N SER A 542 -11.86 2.07 -1.37
CA SER A 542 -11.11 1.11 -0.57
C SER A 542 -10.51 -0.03 -1.40
N ASN A 543 -11.21 -0.47 -2.45
CA ASN A 543 -10.77 -1.57 -3.30
C ASN A 543 -9.61 -1.12 -4.21
N THR A 544 -9.69 0.11 -4.72
CA THR A 544 -8.60 0.73 -5.51
C THR A 544 -7.33 0.84 -4.69
N LEU A 545 -7.44 1.27 -3.43
CA LEU A 545 -6.31 1.40 -2.52
C LEU A 545 -5.72 0.05 -2.08
N GLU A 546 -6.54 -0.98 -1.95
CA GLU A 546 -6.07 -2.34 -1.63
C GLU A 546 -5.21 -2.90 -2.77
N ILE A 547 -5.64 -2.71 -4.02
CA ILE A 547 -4.86 -3.08 -5.20
C ILE A 547 -3.55 -2.31 -5.28
N MET A 548 -3.57 -0.99 -5.04
CA MET A 548 -2.35 -0.15 -5.08
C MET A 548 -1.31 -0.51 -4.00
N LYS A 549 -1.73 -1.16 -2.91
CA LYS A 549 -0.86 -1.59 -1.81
C LYS A 549 -0.37 -3.03 -1.95
N THR A 550 -0.80 -3.75 -2.99
CA THR A 550 -0.41 -5.14 -3.20
C THR A 550 0.98 -5.18 -3.85
N PRO A 551 1.92 -6.00 -3.36
CA PRO A 551 3.23 -6.15 -3.99
C PRO A 551 3.09 -6.57 -5.46
N ARG A 552 3.93 -6.01 -6.34
CA ARG A 552 3.74 -6.13 -7.79
C ARG A 552 5.04 -6.04 -8.60
N CYS A 553 4.93 -6.25 -9.91
CA CYS A 553 5.98 -5.96 -10.89
C CYS A 553 6.17 -4.44 -11.10
N GLY A 554 7.43 -4.04 -11.32
CA GLY A 554 7.90 -2.66 -11.51
C GLY A 554 7.75 -2.10 -12.93
N VAL A 555 7.22 -2.90 -13.87
CA VAL A 555 6.93 -2.49 -15.25
C VAL A 555 5.59 -1.74 -15.30
N PRO A 556 5.39 -0.72 -16.16
CA PRO A 556 4.15 0.06 -16.22
C PRO A 556 3.03 -0.75 -16.88
N ASP A 557 1.79 -0.47 -16.48
CA ASP A 557 0.59 -1.15 -16.99
C ASP A 557 0.12 -0.56 -18.32
N VAL A 558 0.42 0.72 -18.57
CA VAL A 558 0.03 1.45 -19.80
C VAL A 558 1.16 2.37 -20.30
N GLY A 559 1.19 2.64 -21.61
CA GLY A 559 2.18 3.54 -22.25
C GLY A 559 3.54 2.87 -22.55
N GLN A 560 4.22 3.35 -23.61
CA GLN A 560 5.49 2.91 -24.28
C GLN A 560 5.71 1.40 -24.55
N TYR A 561 5.00 0.53 -23.84
CA TYR A 561 5.04 -0.92 -23.77
C TYR A 561 3.64 -1.54 -23.74
N GLY A 562 2.57 -0.74 -23.91
CA GLY A 562 1.16 -1.21 -24.00
C GLY A 562 0.80 -1.97 -25.29
N TYR A 563 1.81 -2.33 -26.09
CA TYR A 563 1.74 -3.21 -27.24
C TYR A 563 2.80 -4.29 -27.05
N THR A 564 2.48 -5.56 -27.34
CA THR A 564 3.49 -6.62 -27.46
C THR A 564 4.63 -6.13 -28.34
N LEU A 565 5.81 -5.95 -27.74
CA LEU A 565 6.98 -5.47 -28.45
C LEU A 565 7.53 -6.56 -29.36
N PRO A 566 8.27 -6.21 -30.43
CA PRO A 566 8.94 -7.21 -31.25
C PRO A 566 9.84 -8.07 -30.35
N GLY A 567 9.59 -9.38 -30.37
CA GLY A 567 10.39 -10.36 -29.65
C GLY A 567 11.84 -10.40 -30.14
N TRP A 568 12.66 -11.21 -29.49
CA TRP A 568 14.00 -11.51 -29.96
C TRP A 568 13.96 -12.07 -31.39
N ASN A 569 14.84 -11.55 -32.26
CA ASN A 569 15.01 -12.06 -33.63
C ASN A 569 15.72 -13.43 -33.69
N LYS A 570 15.87 -14.11 -32.55
CA LYS A 570 16.54 -15.40 -32.41
C LYS A 570 15.84 -16.26 -31.36
N TYR A 571 15.89 -17.58 -31.56
CA TYR A 571 15.23 -18.55 -30.69
C TYR A 571 16.16 -19.20 -29.65
N ASN A 572 17.47 -19.02 -29.79
CA ASN A 572 18.45 -19.47 -28.81
C ASN A 572 18.98 -18.24 -28.06
N LEU A 573 18.52 -18.07 -26.83
CA LEU A 573 18.83 -16.97 -25.95
C LEU A 573 19.82 -17.42 -24.89
N THR A 574 20.77 -16.56 -24.58
CA THR A 574 21.73 -16.77 -23.50
C THR A 574 21.33 -15.95 -22.27
N TYR A 575 21.51 -16.51 -21.07
CA TYR A 575 21.28 -15.77 -19.84
C TYR A 575 22.47 -15.89 -18.88
N ARG A 576 22.65 -14.88 -18.04
CA ARG A 576 23.73 -14.85 -17.05
C ARG A 576 23.25 -14.23 -15.75
N ILE A 577 23.46 -14.95 -14.64
CA ILE A 577 23.24 -14.44 -13.29
C ILE A 577 24.50 -13.69 -12.84
N MET A 578 24.37 -12.39 -12.59
CA MET A 578 25.48 -11.49 -12.24
C MET A 578 25.87 -11.61 -10.76
N ASN A 579 24.88 -11.64 -9.89
CA ASN A 579 24.99 -11.80 -8.44
C ASN A 579 23.80 -12.62 -7.93
N TYR A 580 23.88 -13.08 -6.68
CA TYR A 580 22.88 -13.95 -6.06
C TYR A 580 22.42 -13.31 -4.76
N THR A 581 21.14 -13.46 -4.45
CA THR A 581 20.57 -13.10 -3.14
C THR A 581 21.20 -13.93 -2.01
N PRO A 582 21.47 -13.33 -0.83
CA PRO A 582 21.94 -14.07 0.34
C PRO A 582 20.83 -14.91 1.00
N ASP A 583 19.55 -14.68 0.68
CA ASP A 583 18.40 -15.35 1.30
C ASP A 583 18.28 -16.83 0.89
N MET A 584 18.84 -17.17 -0.27
CA MET A 584 18.73 -18.50 -0.87
C MET A 584 20.10 -19.07 -1.23
N ALA A 585 20.23 -20.39 -1.12
CA ALA A 585 21.43 -21.07 -1.62
C ALA A 585 21.56 -20.83 -3.14
N ARG A 586 22.79 -20.62 -3.63
CA ARG A 586 23.03 -20.36 -5.07
C ARG A 586 22.43 -21.43 -6.00
N ALA A 587 22.43 -22.69 -5.55
CA ALA A 587 21.80 -23.78 -6.29
C ALA A 587 20.27 -23.64 -6.37
N ASP A 588 19.63 -23.18 -5.30
CA ASP A 588 18.18 -22.95 -5.26
C ASP A 588 17.80 -21.74 -6.13
N VAL A 589 18.63 -20.68 -6.15
CA VAL A 589 18.48 -19.55 -7.08
C VAL A 589 18.64 -20.02 -8.53
N ASP A 590 19.67 -20.80 -8.82
CA ASP A 590 19.91 -21.35 -10.15
C ASP A 590 18.72 -22.19 -10.64
N GLU A 591 18.18 -23.04 -9.77
CA GLU A 591 17.01 -23.86 -10.05
C GLU A 591 15.76 -22.99 -10.30
N ALA A 592 15.53 -21.97 -9.46
CA ALA A 592 14.38 -21.06 -9.61
C ALA A 592 14.41 -20.30 -10.93
N ILE A 593 15.56 -19.71 -11.28
CA ILE A 593 15.77 -19.00 -12.55
C ILE A 593 15.62 -19.93 -13.74
N GLN A 594 16.22 -21.13 -13.68
CA GLN A 594 16.10 -22.11 -14.74
C GLN A 594 14.65 -22.54 -14.97
N LYS A 595 13.90 -22.83 -13.89
CA LYS A 595 12.48 -23.16 -13.97
C LYS A 595 11.67 -21.99 -14.52
N GLY A 596 11.96 -20.76 -14.11
CA GLY A 596 11.28 -19.55 -14.61
C GLY A 596 11.41 -19.38 -16.12
N LEU A 597 12.60 -19.59 -16.68
CA LEU A 597 12.80 -19.61 -18.14
C LEU A 597 12.16 -20.83 -18.81
N GLN A 598 12.16 -21.98 -18.13
CA GLN A 598 11.59 -23.21 -18.64
C GLN A 598 10.08 -23.06 -18.91
N VAL A 599 9.36 -22.34 -18.05
CA VAL A 599 7.93 -22.01 -18.21
C VAL A 599 7.64 -21.54 -19.65
N TRP A 600 8.43 -20.60 -20.18
CA TRP A 600 8.25 -20.07 -21.53
C TRP A 600 8.71 -21.01 -22.64
N SER A 601 9.82 -21.72 -22.44
CA SER A 601 10.34 -22.69 -23.43
C SER A 601 9.42 -23.90 -23.65
N THR A 602 8.54 -24.22 -22.70
CA THR A 602 7.62 -25.37 -22.83
C THR A 602 6.50 -25.12 -23.84
N VAL A 603 6.18 -23.86 -24.15
CA VAL A 603 5.07 -23.46 -25.02
C VAL A 603 5.53 -22.73 -26.29
N THR A 604 6.84 -22.49 -26.44
CA THR A 604 7.46 -21.80 -27.58
C THR A 604 8.66 -22.58 -28.12
N PRO A 605 9.17 -22.25 -29.32
CA PRO A 605 10.44 -22.79 -29.82
C PRO A 605 11.68 -22.18 -29.15
N LEU A 606 11.54 -21.36 -28.11
CA LEU A 606 12.67 -20.71 -27.43
C LEU A 606 13.52 -21.71 -26.64
N THR A 607 14.83 -21.48 -26.63
CA THR A 607 15.82 -22.24 -25.86
C THR A 607 16.72 -21.28 -25.09
N PHE A 608 17.03 -21.63 -23.86
CA PHE A 608 17.80 -20.78 -22.94
C PHE A 608 19.09 -21.48 -22.52
N THR A 609 20.22 -20.80 -22.70
CA THR A 609 21.56 -21.34 -22.36
C THR A 609 22.25 -20.45 -21.33
N LYS A 610 22.57 -21.01 -20.16
CA LYS A 610 23.32 -20.28 -19.12
C LYS A 610 24.78 -20.10 -19.56
N ILE A 611 25.29 -18.87 -19.49
CA ILE A 611 26.72 -18.57 -19.69
C ILE A 611 27.35 -18.02 -18.41
N SER A 612 28.63 -18.31 -18.19
CA SER A 612 29.35 -17.93 -16.96
C SER A 612 30.21 -16.67 -17.12
N LYS A 613 30.52 -16.25 -18.35
CA LYS A 613 31.35 -15.08 -18.67
C LYS A 613 30.85 -14.42 -19.96
N GLY A 614 31.10 -13.12 -20.11
CA GLY A 614 30.63 -12.32 -21.24
C GLY A 614 29.26 -11.68 -21.01
N ILE A 615 28.74 -11.02 -22.04
CA ILE A 615 27.41 -10.38 -22.05
C ILE A 615 26.42 -11.41 -22.62
N ALA A 616 25.33 -11.66 -21.89
CA ALA A 616 24.24 -12.53 -22.30
C ALA A 616 23.11 -11.70 -22.91
N ASP A 617 22.08 -12.37 -23.44
CA ASP A 617 20.86 -11.70 -23.92
C ASP A 617 19.94 -11.25 -22.76
N ILE A 618 20.00 -11.98 -21.65
CA ILE A 618 19.26 -11.68 -20.42
C ILE A 618 20.27 -11.66 -19.29
N MET A 619 20.65 -10.45 -18.83
CA MET A 619 21.47 -10.30 -17.62
C MET A 619 20.56 -10.23 -16.40
N ILE A 620 20.77 -11.14 -15.45
CA ILE A 620 19.95 -11.27 -14.25
C ILE A 620 20.74 -10.75 -13.06
N ALA A 621 20.14 -9.83 -12.31
CA ALA A 621 20.78 -9.26 -11.15
C ALA A 621 19.80 -9.02 -10.00
N PHE A 622 20.29 -9.16 -8.78
CA PHE A 622 19.59 -8.70 -7.59
C PHE A 622 20.15 -7.33 -7.21
N ARG A 623 19.26 -6.37 -6.93
CA ARG A 623 19.60 -4.96 -6.75
C ARG A 623 18.69 -4.33 -5.71
N THR A 624 19.18 -3.32 -5.01
CA THR A 624 18.39 -2.54 -4.04
C THR A 624 18.10 -1.16 -4.61
N ARG A 625 16.90 -0.63 -4.32
CA ARG A 625 16.50 0.75 -4.61
C ARG A 625 16.96 1.26 -6.00
N VAL A 626 17.75 2.33 -6.03
CA VAL A 626 18.38 2.86 -7.24
C VAL A 626 19.63 2.06 -7.57
N HIS A 627 19.69 1.49 -8.77
CA HIS A 627 20.78 0.59 -9.15
C HIS A 627 21.36 0.86 -10.54
N GLY A 628 22.65 1.22 -10.57
CA GLY A 628 23.41 1.44 -11.81
C GLY A 628 22.88 2.60 -12.66
N GLN A 629 22.88 2.44 -13.98
CA GLN A 629 22.29 3.38 -14.95
C GLN A 629 20.82 3.03 -15.26
N CYS A 630 20.18 2.22 -14.42
CA CYS A 630 18.80 1.78 -14.62
C CYS A 630 17.86 2.98 -14.39
N PRO A 631 16.98 3.33 -15.34
CA PRO A 631 16.00 4.42 -15.17
C PRO A 631 14.84 4.07 -14.24
N ARG A 632 14.78 2.83 -13.74
CA ARG A 632 13.75 2.32 -12.82
C ARG A 632 14.38 2.00 -11.46
N TYR A 633 13.71 2.42 -10.40
CA TYR A 633 14.18 2.27 -9.02
C TYR A 633 13.21 1.39 -8.23
N PHE A 634 13.74 0.61 -7.30
CA PHE A 634 12.93 -0.12 -6.31
C PHE A 634 12.58 0.76 -5.11
N ASP A 635 11.50 0.41 -4.43
CA ASP A 635 10.86 1.14 -3.33
C ASP A 635 11.10 0.52 -1.94
N GLY A 636 11.90 -0.55 -1.87
CA GLY A 636 12.15 -1.30 -0.64
C GLY A 636 11.11 -2.41 -0.43
N PRO A 637 11.03 -3.00 0.78
CA PRO A 637 10.28 -4.23 0.98
C PRO A 637 8.76 -4.06 0.80
N LEU A 638 8.11 -5.10 0.30
CA LEU A 638 6.65 -5.27 0.12
C LEU A 638 6.02 -4.38 -0.97
N GLY A 639 6.84 -3.84 -1.89
CA GLY A 639 6.40 -2.98 -2.99
C GLY A 639 6.63 -3.61 -4.36
N VAL A 640 7.62 -3.10 -5.07
CA VAL A 640 8.06 -3.59 -6.37
C VAL A 640 9.05 -4.74 -6.21
N LEU A 641 8.65 -5.95 -6.61
CA LEU A 641 9.44 -7.16 -6.43
C LEU A 641 10.57 -7.34 -7.46
N GLY A 642 10.42 -6.72 -8.62
CA GLY A 642 11.32 -6.85 -9.75
C GLY A 642 10.85 -6.06 -10.96
N HIS A 643 11.72 -5.91 -11.94
CA HIS A 643 11.35 -5.47 -13.28
C HIS A 643 12.26 -6.09 -14.32
N ALA A 644 11.80 -6.14 -15.57
CA ALA A 644 12.64 -6.45 -16.70
C ALA A 644 12.45 -5.51 -17.88
N PHE A 645 13.50 -5.40 -18.68
CA PHE A 645 13.50 -4.66 -19.91
C PHE A 645 13.12 -5.57 -21.08
N PRO A 646 12.36 -5.07 -22.05
CA PRO A 646 12.00 -5.85 -23.23
C PRO A 646 13.20 -6.12 -24.14
N PRO A 647 13.06 -7.06 -25.11
CA PRO A 647 14.12 -7.43 -26.03
C PRO A 647 14.76 -6.21 -26.71
N GLY A 648 16.10 -6.12 -26.68
CA GLY A 648 16.81 -4.97 -27.24
C GLY A 648 18.33 -5.02 -27.07
N LEU A 649 19.00 -3.93 -27.47
CA LEU A 649 20.43 -3.75 -27.24
C LEU A 649 20.67 -3.06 -25.88
N GLY A 650 21.84 -3.27 -25.29
CA GLY A 650 22.19 -2.66 -24.00
C GLY A 650 21.48 -3.37 -22.86
N LEU A 651 20.58 -2.65 -22.17
CA LEU A 651 19.75 -3.20 -21.09
C LEU A 651 18.60 -4.10 -21.58
N GLY A 652 18.38 -4.19 -22.90
CA GLY A 652 17.25 -4.95 -23.44
C GLY A 652 17.34 -6.44 -23.10
N GLY A 653 16.32 -6.96 -22.43
CA GLY A 653 16.29 -8.32 -21.88
C GLY A 653 16.68 -8.42 -20.41
N ASP A 654 17.37 -7.43 -19.85
CA ASP A 654 17.89 -7.51 -18.48
C ASP A 654 16.76 -7.55 -17.46
N THR A 655 16.95 -8.39 -16.43
CA THR A 655 15.97 -8.65 -15.38
C THR A 655 16.61 -8.33 -14.04
N HIS A 656 15.96 -7.44 -13.29
CA HIS A 656 16.39 -7.06 -11.95
C HIS A 656 15.34 -7.50 -10.92
N PHE A 657 15.80 -8.11 -9.83
CA PHE A 657 14.98 -8.46 -8.67
C PHE A 657 15.35 -7.55 -7.51
N ASP A 658 14.35 -7.13 -6.73
CA ASP A 658 14.62 -6.29 -5.55
C ASP A 658 15.22 -7.13 -4.42
N GLU A 659 16.45 -6.82 -4.02
CA GLU A 659 17.17 -7.51 -2.94
C GLU A 659 16.69 -7.08 -1.55
N ASP A 660 15.92 -6.00 -1.43
CA ASP A 660 15.29 -5.62 -0.15
C ASP A 660 14.13 -6.58 0.22
N GLU A 661 13.73 -7.48 -0.70
CA GLU A 661 12.67 -8.47 -0.50
C GLU A 661 13.18 -9.80 0.07
N ASN A 662 12.37 -10.45 0.90
CA ASN A 662 12.70 -11.77 1.46
C ASN A 662 12.45 -12.89 0.44
N TRP A 663 13.49 -13.28 -0.28
CA TRP A 663 13.42 -14.30 -1.33
C TRP A 663 13.38 -15.71 -0.78
N THR A 664 12.41 -16.49 -1.24
CA THR A 664 12.18 -17.83 -0.74
C THR A 664 11.90 -18.82 -1.87
N LYS A 665 12.16 -20.10 -1.62
CA LYS A 665 11.69 -21.19 -2.49
C LYS A 665 10.28 -21.69 -2.14
N ASP A 666 9.82 -21.37 -0.93
CA ASP A 666 8.53 -21.79 -0.34
C ASP A 666 7.63 -20.56 -0.11
N GLY A 667 6.37 -20.73 0.32
CA GLY A 667 5.39 -19.64 0.41
C GLY A 667 5.49 -18.67 1.60
N VAL A 668 6.61 -18.64 2.35
CA VAL A 668 6.77 -17.82 3.59
C VAL A 668 7.44 -16.45 3.33
N GLY A 669 7.72 -16.14 2.07
CA GLY A 669 8.16 -14.84 1.57
C GLY A 669 7.73 -14.69 0.11
N PHE A 670 8.54 -14.02 -0.72
CA PHE A 670 8.29 -13.98 -2.17
C PHE A 670 8.97 -15.16 -2.85
N ASN A 671 8.18 -15.94 -3.58
CA ASN A 671 8.68 -17.08 -4.33
C ASN A 671 9.47 -16.60 -5.56
N LEU A 672 10.80 -16.74 -5.51
CA LEU A 672 11.70 -16.26 -6.57
C LEU A 672 11.36 -16.87 -7.94
N PHE A 673 10.95 -18.14 -7.99
CA PHE A 673 10.57 -18.78 -9.24
C PHE A 673 9.37 -18.09 -9.90
N LEU A 674 8.33 -17.72 -9.14
CA LEU A 674 7.14 -17.06 -9.68
C LEU A 674 7.45 -15.67 -10.20
N VAL A 675 8.16 -14.86 -9.42
CA VAL A 675 8.53 -13.50 -9.83
C VAL A 675 9.46 -13.57 -11.04
N ALA A 676 10.46 -14.46 -11.04
CA ALA A 676 11.34 -14.64 -12.18
C ALA A 676 10.59 -15.08 -13.45
N ALA A 677 9.63 -16.00 -13.33
CA ALA A 677 8.82 -16.42 -14.47
C ALA A 677 8.02 -15.25 -15.08
N HIS A 678 7.44 -14.39 -14.24
CA HIS A 678 6.77 -13.16 -14.67
C HIS A 678 7.74 -12.21 -15.38
N GLU A 679 8.85 -11.84 -14.73
CA GLU A 679 9.79 -10.87 -15.27
C GLU A 679 10.43 -11.34 -16.59
N PHE A 680 10.68 -12.65 -16.74
CA PHE A 680 11.16 -13.17 -18.02
C PHE A 680 10.13 -13.05 -19.15
N GLY A 681 8.84 -13.01 -18.84
CA GLY A 681 7.83 -12.68 -19.85
C GLY A 681 8.08 -11.30 -20.47
N HIS A 682 8.41 -10.30 -19.64
CA HIS A 682 8.83 -8.98 -20.10
C HIS A 682 10.14 -9.01 -20.89
N SER A 683 11.17 -9.72 -20.41
CA SER A 683 12.43 -9.92 -21.16
C SER A 683 12.23 -10.58 -22.52
N LEU A 684 11.11 -11.27 -22.72
CA LEU A 684 10.72 -11.90 -23.97
C LEU A 684 9.74 -11.04 -24.80
N GLY A 685 9.30 -9.88 -24.31
CA GLY A 685 8.49 -8.92 -25.05
C GLY A 685 7.00 -8.92 -24.70
N LEU A 686 6.58 -9.64 -23.66
CA LEU A 686 5.23 -9.56 -23.13
C LEU A 686 5.01 -8.29 -22.31
N SER A 687 3.78 -7.80 -22.34
CA SER A 687 3.29 -6.73 -21.48
C SER A 687 2.45 -7.32 -20.35
N HIS A 688 2.08 -6.51 -19.36
CA HIS A 688 1.18 -6.96 -18.31
C HIS A 688 -0.19 -7.40 -18.86
N SER A 689 -0.71 -8.48 -18.31
CA SER A 689 -2.06 -8.97 -18.56
C SER A 689 -3.04 -8.32 -17.58
N ASN A 690 -4.27 -8.10 -18.01
CA ASN A 690 -5.38 -7.70 -17.14
C ASN A 690 -6.18 -8.92 -16.61
N ASP A 691 -5.78 -10.14 -16.97
CA ASP A 691 -6.34 -11.38 -16.43
C ASP A 691 -5.67 -11.69 -15.07
N PRO A 692 -6.39 -11.66 -13.93
CA PRO A 692 -5.82 -11.93 -12.60
C PRO A 692 -5.34 -13.38 -12.41
N THR A 693 -5.61 -14.26 -13.38
CA THR A 693 -5.12 -15.64 -13.39
C THR A 693 -3.88 -15.83 -14.27
N ALA A 694 -3.47 -14.80 -15.01
CA ALA A 694 -2.26 -14.82 -15.83
C ALA A 694 -1.01 -14.66 -14.96
N LEU A 695 0.07 -15.34 -15.37
CA LEU A 695 1.38 -15.13 -14.78
C LEU A 695 1.83 -13.68 -15.00
N MET A 696 1.54 -13.09 -16.17
CA MET A 696 1.83 -11.69 -16.48
C MET A 696 0.90 -10.67 -15.81
N PHE A 697 0.04 -11.08 -14.88
CA PHE A 697 -0.72 -10.14 -14.06
C PHE A 697 0.23 -9.35 -13.15
N PRO A 698 0.12 -8.00 -13.04
CA PRO A 698 1.14 -7.21 -12.35
C PRO A 698 1.29 -7.52 -10.86
N ASN A 699 0.18 -7.81 -10.17
CA ASN A 699 0.21 -8.02 -8.72
C ASN A 699 0.63 -9.44 -8.38
N TYR A 700 1.50 -9.56 -7.38
CA TYR A 700 2.00 -10.84 -6.92
C TYR A 700 0.90 -11.67 -6.27
N VAL A 701 0.73 -12.91 -6.75
CA VAL A 701 -0.16 -13.90 -6.15
C VAL A 701 0.65 -15.14 -5.80
N SER A 702 0.65 -15.52 -4.52
CA SER A 702 1.31 -16.74 -4.05
C SER A 702 0.55 -17.97 -4.57
N LEU A 703 0.94 -18.46 -5.75
CA LEU A 703 0.37 -19.65 -6.39
C LEU A 703 1.29 -20.85 -6.18
N ASP A 704 0.73 -22.06 -6.06
CA ASP A 704 1.49 -23.31 -6.06
C ASP A 704 1.88 -23.66 -7.51
N PRO A 705 3.18 -23.60 -7.90
CA PRO A 705 3.63 -23.83 -9.28
C PRO A 705 3.25 -25.18 -9.89
N SER A 706 3.01 -26.18 -9.04
CA SER A 706 2.66 -27.53 -9.48
C SER A 706 1.18 -27.68 -9.84
N LYS A 707 0.35 -26.70 -9.50
CA LYS A 707 -1.11 -26.73 -9.66
C LYS A 707 -1.67 -25.76 -10.70
N TYR A 708 -0.87 -24.80 -11.16
CA TYR A 708 -1.31 -23.75 -12.09
C TYR A 708 -0.35 -23.66 -13.30
N PRO A 709 -0.64 -24.35 -14.43
CA PRO A 709 0.07 -24.12 -15.68
C PRO A 709 -0.18 -22.69 -16.18
N LEU A 710 0.72 -22.16 -17.04
CA LEU A 710 0.56 -20.85 -17.70
C LEU A 710 -0.89 -20.64 -18.16
N SER A 711 -1.43 -19.46 -17.90
CA SER A 711 -2.78 -19.15 -18.37
C SER A 711 -2.81 -19.16 -19.90
N GLN A 712 -4.01 -19.35 -20.47
CA GLN A 712 -4.15 -19.28 -21.92
C GLN A 712 -3.80 -17.88 -22.45
N ASP A 713 -3.93 -16.83 -21.63
CA ASP A 713 -3.53 -15.48 -21.99
C ASP A 713 -2.01 -15.37 -22.16
N ASP A 714 -1.23 -15.87 -21.18
CA ASP A 714 0.23 -15.92 -21.25
C ASP A 714 0.71 -16.72 -22.47
N ILE A 715 0.10 -17.89 -22.70
CA ILE A 715 0.43 -18.76 -23.84
C ILE A 715 0.13 -18.06 -25.16
N SER A 716 -1.03 -17.41 -25.27
CA SER A 716 -1.43 -16.71 -26.50
C SER A 716 -0.54 -15.49 -26.76
N GLY A 717 -0.21 -14.75 -25.70
CA GLY A 717 0.72 -13.63 -25.75
C GLY A 717 2.09 -14.06 -26.26
N ILE A 718 2.70 -15.07 -25.64
CA ILE A 718 4.07 -15.47 -26.01
C ILE A 718 4.14 -16.16 -27.38
N GLN A 719 3.11 -16.93 -27.74
CA GLN A 719 3.03 -17.57 -29.05
C GLN A 719 2.69 -16.58 -30.16
N SER A 720 2.08 -15.43 -29.85
CA SER A 720 1.91 -14.36 -30.83
C SER A 720 3.25 -13.76 -31.28
N ILE A 721 4.26 -13.79 -30.39
CA ILE A 721 5.60 -13.28 -30.65
C ILE A 721 6.50 -14.35 -31.30
N TYR A 722 6.56 -15.54 -30.72
CA TYR A 722 7.54 -16.58 -31.12
C TYR A 722 6.95 -17.76 -31.87
N GLY A 723 5.62 -17.83 -32.00
CA GLY A 723 4.91 -19.00 -32.52
C GLY A 723 4.78 -20.12 -31.50
N GLY A 724 3.76 -20.97 -31.69
CA GLY A 724 3.61 -22.21 -30.93
C GLY A 724 4.54 -23.32 -31.43
N LEU A 725 4.72 -24.35 -30.62
CA LEU A 725 5.45 -25.56 -31.03
C LEU A 725 4.79 -26.18 -32.28
N PRO A 726 5.57 -26.59 -33.30
CA PRO A 726 5.01 -27.05 -34.58
C PRO A 726 4.15 -28.30 -34.42
N LYS A 727 2.82 -28.18 -34.65
CA LYS A 727 1.88 -29.30 -34.84
C LYS A 727 0.84 -28.99 -35.94
N THR A 728 0.51 -30.05 -36.70
CA THR A 728 -0.35 -30.23 -37.91
C THR A 728 -1.77 -29.58 -37.88
N PRO A 729 -2.46 -29.41 -39.05
CA PRO A 729 -3.31 -28.22 -39.35
C PRO A 729 -4.84 -28.24 -39.02
N THR A 730 -5.31 -27.01 -38.68
CA THR A 730 -6.59 -26.26 -38.95
C THR A 730 -7.85 -26.22 -38.02
N LYS A 731 -8.02 -25.02 -37.37
CA LYS A 731 -9.20 -24.13 -37.07
C LYS A 731 -10.27 -24.50 -36.00
N PRO A 732 -10.98 -23.53 -35.33
CA PRO A 732 -11.52 -22.22 -35.81
C PRO A 732 -11.24 -20.94 -34.95
N LYS A 733 -11.62 -19.74 -35.49
CA LYS A 733 -11.42 -18.37 -34.93
C LYS A 733 -12.38 -18.03 -33.77
N GLU A 734 -11.92 -17.25 -32.78
CA GLU A 734 -12.67 -16.81 -31.58
C GLU A 734 -13.72 -15.71 -31.85
N PRO A 735 -14.87 -15.71 -31.14
CA PRO A 735 -15.95 -14.75 -31.33
C PRO A 735 -15.77 -13.46 -30.51
N THR A 736 -16.07 -12.31 -31.13
CA THR A 736 -16.11 -10.96 -30.52
C THR A 736 -17.50 -10.31 -30.71
N VAL A 737 -17.77 -9.15 -30.08
CA VAL A 737 -19.04 -8.38 -30.29
C VAL A 737 -19.32 -8.09 -31.77
N SER A 738 -18.30 -7.85 -32.59
CA SER A 738 -18.45 -7.68 -34.04
C SER A 738 -18.84 -8.96 -34.78
N HIS A 739 -18.54 -10.15 -34.23
CA HIS A 739 -18.98 -11.45 -34.77
C HIS A 739 -20.43 -11.80 -34.42
N ALA A 740 -21.03 -11.22 -33.38
CA ALA A 740 -22.46 -11.43 -33.10
C ALA A 740 -23.36 -10.85 -34.20
N CYS A 741 -22.81 -9.90 -34.97
CA CYS A 741 -23.44 -9.34 -36.16
C CYS A 741 -23.20 -10.12 -37.45
N ASP A 742 -22.37 -11.17 -37.41
CA ASP A 742 -22.19 -12.06 -38.55
C ASP A 742 -23.53 -12.73 -38.90
N PRO A 743 -24.01 -12.61 -40.17
CA PRO A 743 -25.25 -13.25 -40.59
C PRO A 743 -25.25 -14.77 -40.42
N ASP A 744 -24.09 -15.42 -40.29
CA ASP A 744 -23.94 -16.87 -40.12
C ASP A 744 -23.61 -17.30 -38.68
N VAL A 745 -23.73 -16.40 -37.70
CA VAL A 745 -23.47 -16.71 -36.29
C VAL A 745 -24.41 -17.80 -35.75
N THR A 746 -23.84 -18.70 -34.96
CA THR A 746 -24.56 -19.74 -34.20
C THR A 746 -24.23 -19.61 -32.71
N PHE A 747 -25.13 -20.06 -31.85
CA PHE A 747 -24.93 -20.06 -30.39
C PHE A 747 -25.07 -21.48 -29.85
N ASP A 748 -24.32 -21.78 -28.80
CA ASP A 748 -24.24 -23.11 -28.19
C ASP A 748 -25.39 -23.33 -27.21
N ALA A 749 -25.86 -22.28 -26.53
CA ALA A 749 -27.09 -22.30 -25.74
C ALA A 749 -27.70 -20.89 -25.64
N ILE A 750 -29.02 -20.80 -25.41
CA ILE A 750 -29.72 -19.53 -25.20
C ILE A 750 -30.77 -19.74 -24.11
N THR A 751 -30.88 -18.82 -23.15
CA THR A 751 -31.91 -18.86 -22.11
C THR A 751 -32.39 -17.45 -21.76
N THR A 752 -33.58 -17.37 -21.18
CA THR A 752 -34.01 -16.17 -20.46
C THR A 752 -33.48 -16.21 -19.03
N PHE A 753 -33.32 -15.03 -18.45
CA PHE A 753 -33.22 -14.86 -17.01
C PHE A 753 -33.93 -13.56 -16.63
N ARG A 754 -35.02 -13.64 -15.86
CA ARG A 754 -35.83 -12.48 -15.46
C ARG A 754 -36.32 -11.60 -16.64
N ARG A 755 -35.52 -10.61 -17.04
CA ARG A 755 -35.83 -9.59 -18.07
C ARG A 755 -34.73 -9.45 -19.14
N GLU A 756 -33.85 -10.43 -19.25
CA GLU A 756 -32.76 -10.46 -20.23
C GLU A 756 -32.70 -11.81 -20.95
N VAL A 757 -32.14 -11.79 -22.16
CA VAL A 757 -31.82 -12.99 -22.94
C VAL A 757 -30.31 -13.16 -22.95
N MET A 758 -29.85 -14.34 -22.58
CA MET A 758 -28.44 -14.71 -22.56
C MET A 758 -28.14 -15.66 -23.71
N PHE A 759 -27.13 -15.34 -24.50
CA PHE A 759 -26.63 -16.15 -25.61
C PHE A 759 -25.24 -16.67 -25.25
N PHE A 760 -25.02 -17.97 -25.28
CA PHE A 760 -23.74 -18.60 -24.93
C PHE A 760 -23.02 -19.09 -26.18
N LYS A 761 -21.71 -18.84 -26.28
CA LYS A 761 -20.84 -19.41 -27.31
C LYS A 761 -19.41 -19.56 -26.79
N GLY A 762 -18.89 -20.78 -26.81
CA GLY A 762 -17.58 -21.07 -26.28
C GLY A 762 -17.50 -20.77 -24.77
N ARG A 763 -16.51 -19.97 -24.39
CA ARG A 763 -16.35 -19.42 -23.04
C ARG A 763 -17.09 -18.10 -22.80
N HIS A 764 -17.86 -17.61 -23.77
CA HIS A 764 -18.45 -16.27 -23.74
C HIS A 764 -19.98 -16.28 -23.65
N VAL A 765 -20.52 -15.19 -23.11
CA VAL A 765 -21.96 -14.93 -23.03
C VAL A 765 -22.26 -13.50 -23.50
N TRP A 766 -23.29 -13.35 -24.33
CA TRP A 766 -23.90 -12.05 -24.60
C TRP A 766 -25.19 -11.90 -23.81
N ARG A 767 -25.39 -10.74 -23.20
CA ARG A 767 -26.60 -10.42 -22.45
C ARG A 767 -27.32 -9.25 -23.11
N ILE A 768 -28.60 -9.48 -23.42
CA ILE A 768 -29.45 -8.51 -24.12
C ILE A 768 -30.62 -8.16 -23.21
N TYR A 769 -30.77 -6.87 -22.93
CA TYR A 769 -31.85 -6.31 -22.13
C TYR A 769 -32.93 -5.72 -23.04
N TYR A 770 -34.20 -5.84 -22.65
CA TYR A 770 -35.31 -5.32 -23.46
C TYR A 770 -35.49 -3.79 -23.37
N ASP A 771 -35.00 -3.18 -22.29
CA ASP A 771 -35.31 -1.79 -21.91
C ASP A 771 -34.17 -0.81 -22.25
N ILE A 772 -33.01 -1.32 -22.66
CA ILE A 772 -31.81 -0.54 -22.99
C ILE A 772 -31.13 -1.12 -24.24
N THR A 773 -30.51 -0.28 -25.08
CA THR A 773 -29.84 -0.71 -26.32
C THR A 773 -28.43 -1.25 -26.10
N ASN A 774 -28.06 -1.58 -24.85
CA ASN A 774 -26.72 -2.03 -24.52
C ASN A 774 -26.63 -3.56 -24.64
N ILE A 775 -25.59 -4.03 -25.33
CA ILE A 775 -25.27 -5.45 -25.49
C ILE A 775 -23.99 -5.68 -24.70
N GLU A 776 -24.08 -6.45 -23.62
CA GLU A 776 -22.92 -6.84 -22.82
C GLU A 776 -22.33 -8.14 -23.37
N PHE A 777 -21.01 -8.21 -23.47
CA PHE A 777 -20.27 -9.39 -23.93
C PHE A 777 -19.13 -9.67 -22.96
N GLU A 778 -19.17 -10.84 -22.35
CA GLU A 778 -18.33 -11.20 -21.21
C GLU A 778 -18.00 -12.70 -21.23
N LEU A 779 -17.12 -13.14 -20.34
CA LEU A 779 -16.88 -14.57 -20.10
C LEU A 779 -17.97 -15.17 -19.21
N ILE A 780 -18.31 -16.44 -19.47
CA ILE A 780 -19.20 -17.24 -18.62
C ILE A 780 -18.61 -17.32 -17.20
N SER A 781 -17.29 -17.48 -17.09
CA SER A 781 -16.57 -17.56 -15.82
C SER A 781 -16.60 -16.27 -15.01
N SER A 782 -16.78 -15.11 -15.64
CA SER A 782 -16.91 -13.83 -14.93
C SER A 782 -18.14 -13.81 -14.01
N PHE A 783 -19.22 -14.49 -14.42
CA PHE A 783 -20.45 -14.58 -13.63
C PHE A 783 -20.53 -15.88 -12.82
N TRP A 784 -20.05 -16.98 -13.40
CA TRP A 784 -20.13 -18.30 -12.79
C TRP A 784 -18.80 -19.06 -13.00
N PRO A 785 -17.81 -18.83 -12.13
CA PRO A 785 -16.47 -19.40 -12.28
C PRO A 785 -16.43 -20.93 -12.31
N SER A 786 -17.41 -21.58 -11.69
CA SER A 786 -17.52 -23.04 -11.61
C SER A 786 -18.33 -23.68 -12.76
N LEU A 787 -18.82 -22.89 -13.72
CA LEU A 787 -19.46 -23.42 -14.92
C LEU A 787 -18.42 -23.78 -15.98
N PRO A 788 -18.62 -24.89 -16.71
CA PRO A 788 -17.76 -25.24 -17.83
C PRO A 788 -17.98 -24.29 -19.02
N ALA A 789 -16.95 -24.13 -19.85
CA ALA A 789 -17.08 -23.55 -21.18
C ALA A 789 -17.88 -24.48 -22.12
N ASP A 790 -18.28 -23.94 -23.28
CA ASP A 790 -19.00 -24.65 -24.34
C ASP A 790 -20.32 -25.26 -23.86
N ILE A 791 -21.14 -24.46 -23.18
CA ILE A 791 -22.47 -24.85 -22.66
C ILE A 791 -23.34 -25.35 -23.82
N GLN A 792 -23.96 -26.52 -23.67
CA GLN A 792 -24.72 -27.17 -24.74
C GLN A 792 -26.23 -26.90 -24.67
N ALA A 793 -26.76 -26.61 -23.48
CA ALA A 793 -28.14 -26.17 -23.31
C ALA A 793 -28.28 -25.40 -21.99
N ALA A 794 -29.24 -24.48 -21.93
CA ALA A 794 -29.61 -23.79 -20.71
C ALA A 794 -31.11 -23.48 -20.72
N TYR A 795 -31.75 -23.47 -19.54
CA TYR A 795 -33.11 -22.95 -19.41
C TYR A 795 -33.37 -22.41 -18.00
N GLU A 796 -34.28 -21.45 -17.89
CA GLU A 796 -34.80 -20.95 -16.62
C GLU A 796 -36.04 -21.75 -16.20
N ASN A 797 -36.01 -22.30 -14.99
CA ASN A 797 -37.14 -23.06 -14.45
C ASN A 797 -38.19 -22.12 -13.81
N PRO A 798 -39.39 -22.61 -13.47
CA PRO A 798 -40.45 -21.80 -12.86
C PRO A 798 -40.14 -21.26 -11.45
N LYS A 799 -38.95 -21.53 -10.89
CA LYS A 799 -38.51 -21.10 -9.55
C LYS A 799 -37.36 -20.08 -9.64
N ASP A 800 -37.22 -19.40 -10.79
CA ASP A 800 -36.18 -18.41 -11.09
C ASP A 800 -34.74 -18.95 -10.91
N LYS A 801 -34.53 -20.23 -11.28
CA LYS A 801 -33.21 -20.85 -11.31
C LYS A 801 -32.87 -21.27 -12.73
N ILE A 802 -31.64 -21.01 -13.17
CA ILE A 802 -31.16 -21.44 -14.48
C ILE A 802 -30.50 -22.81 -14.31
N LEU A 803 -30.87 -23.76 -15.15
CA LEU A 803 -30.16 -25.01 -15.29
C LEU A 803 -29.30 -24.95 -16.56
N VAL A 804 -28.03 -25.30 -16.42
CA VAL A 804 -27.01 -25.26 -17.48
C VAL A 804 -26.48 -26.66 -17.68
N PHE A 805 -26.37 -27.10 -18.94
CA PHE A 805 -26.05 -28.48 -19.30
C PHE A 805 -24.75 -28.55 -20.10
N LYS A 806 -23.89 -29.48 -19.70
CA LYS A 806 -22.66 -29.83 -20.40
C LYS A 806 -22.39 -31.32 -20.23
N ASP A 807 -22.31 -32.00 -21.35
CA ASP A 807 -22.12 -33.45 -21.45
C ASP A 807 -23.19 -34.18 -20.62
N ASP A 808 -22.82 -35.12 -19.76
CA ASP A 808 -23.76 -35.86 -18.92
C ASP A 808 -24.03 -35.19 -17.56
N ASN A 809 -23.67 -33.92 -17.42
CA ASN A 809 -23.80 -33.13 -16.20
C ASN A 809 -24.63 -31.85 -16.40
N PHE A 810 -25.23 -31.39 -15.31
CA PHE A 810 -25.91 -30.12 -15.26
C PHE A 810 -25.64 -29.39 -13.95
N TRP A 811 -25.63 -28.06 -14.04
CA TRP A 811 -25.45 -27.14 -12.93
C TRP A 811 -26.74 -26.36 -12.73
N MET A 812 -27.01 -25.97 -11.48
CA MET A 812 -28.14 -25.12 -11.15
C MET A 812 -27.64 -23.81 -10.56
N ILE A 813 -28.13 -22.71 -11.13
CA ILE A 813 -27.69 -21.35 -10.85
C ILE A 813 -28.83 -20.57 -10.23
N ARG A 814 -28.51 -19.75 -9.22
CA ARG A 814 -29.42 -18.74 -8.66
C ARG A 814 -28.68 -17.40 -8.54
N GLY A 815 -29.01 -16.44 -9.40
CA GLY A 815 -28.24 -15.19 -9.48
C GLY A 815 -26.81 -15.48 -9.96
N TYR A 816 -25.80 -14.98 -9.24
CA TYR A 816 -24.38 -15.22 -9.54
C TYR A 816 -23.80 -16.49 -8.88
N ALA A 817 -24.61 -17.25 -8.14
CA ALA A 817 -24.14 -18.44 -7.43
C ALA A 817 -24.56 -19.73 -8.17
N VAL A 818 -23.58 -20.60 -8.42
CA VAL A 818 -23.83 -22.02 -8.69
C VAL A 818 -24.12 -22.71 -7.36
N LEU A 819 -25.22 -23.48 -7.29
CA LEU A 819 -25.62 -24.13 -6.05
C LEU A 819 -24.60 -25.22 -5.64
N PRO A 820 -24.30 -25.37 -4.33
CA PRO A 820 -23.17 -26.17 -3.84
C PRO A 820 -23.27 -27.68 -4.10
N ASP A 821 -24.47 -28.20 -4.40
CA ASP A 821 -24.70 -29.63 -4.69
C ASP A 821 -24.56 -29.99 -6.18
N TYR A 822 -23.96 -29.11 -6.98
CA TYR A 822 -23.84 -29.25 -8.44
C TYR A 822 -22.37 -29.19 -8.89
N PRO A 823 -21.98 -29.89 -9.98
CA PRO A 823 -22.83 -30.56 -10.97
C PRO A 823 -23.52 -31.83 -10.49
N LYS A 824 -24.72 -32.08 -11.05
CA LYS A 824 -25.42 -33.38 -10.94
C LYS A 824 -25.51 -34.02 -12.32
N SER A 825 -25.59 -35.35 -12.34
CA SER A 825 -25.75 -36.06 -13.60
C SER A 825 -27.15 -35.89 -14.18
N ILE A 826 -27.28 -35.72 -15.50
CA ILE A 826 -28.58 -35.63 -16.19
C ILE A 826 -29.46 -36.87 -15.96
N TYR A 827 -28.87 -38.01 -15.57
CA TYR A 827 -29.63 -39.22 -15.25
C TYR A 827 -30.54 -39.04 -14.02
N THR A 828 -30.23 -38.09 -13.12
CA THR A 828 -31.12 -37.75 -12.01
C THR A 828 -32.40 -37.07 -12.46
N LEU A 829 -32.43 -36.50 -13.68
CA LEU A 829 -33.63 -35.93 -14.29
C LEU A 829 -34.50 -36.99 -15.01
N GLY A 830 -34.08 -38.26 -14.98
CA GLY A 830 -34.80 -39.37 -15.61
C GLY A 830 -34.38 -39.69 -17.05
N PHE A 831 -33.25 -39.15 -17.52
CA PHE A 831 -32.67 -39.55 -18.81
C PHE A 831 -32.07 -40.95 -18.75
N PRO A 832 -32.17 -41.75 -19.83
CA PRO A 832 -31.53 -43.05 -19.92
C PRO A 832 -30.01 -42.91 -20.16
N ARG A 833 -29.21 -43.89 -19.72
CA ARG A 833 -27.74 -43.87 -19.76
C ARG A 833 -27.11 -43.69 -21.16
N HIS A 834 -27.87 -43.96 -22.23
CA HIS A 834 -27.41 -43.76 -23.60
C HIS A 834 -27.43 -42.28 -24.02
N VAL A 835 -28.15 -41.42 -23.31
CA VAL A 835 -28.10 -39.97 -23.53
C VAL A 835 -26.84 -39.43 -22.84
N LYS A 836 -26.00 -38.75 -23.61
CA LYS A 836 -24.68 -38.25 -23.18
C LYS A 836 -24.56 -36.73 -23.21
N LYS A 837 -25.53 -36.05 -23.82
CA LYS A 837 -25.64 -34.59 -23.86
C LYS A 837 -27.06 -34.17 -24.23
N ILE A 838 -27.37 -32.91 -23.96
CA ILE A 838 -28.62 -32.26 -24.35
C ILE A 838 -28.28 -31.11 -25.30
N ASP A 839 -28.94 -31.05 -26.46
CA ASP A 839 -28.64 -30.07 -27.51
C ASP A 839 -29.40 -28.75 -27.34
N ALA A 840 -30.58 -28.76 -26.69
CA ALA A 840 -31.30 -27.53 -26.32
C ALA A 840 -32.33 -27.81 -25.22
N ALA A 841 -32.75 -26.78 -24.48
CA ALA A 841 -33.78 -26.88 -23.45
C ALA A 841 -34.66 -25.63 -23.43
N VAL A 842 -35.97 -25.78 -23.20
CA VAL A 842 -36.89 -24.64 -23.00
C VAL A 842 -37.98 -25.01 -22.00
N CYS A 843 -38.24 -24.13 -21.03
CA CYS A 843 -39.36 -24.28 -20.10
C CYS A 843 -40.55 -23.46 -20.58
N ASP A 844 -41.73 -24.07 -20.62
CA ASP A 844 -42.99 -23.38 -20.80
C ASP A 844 -43.53 -22.92 -19.45
N HIS A 845 -43.42 -21.62 -19.16
CA HIS A 845 -43.90 -21.05 -17.90
C HIS A 845 -45.41 -21.21 -17.71
N ASN A 846 -46.20 -21.34 -18.79
CA ASN A 846 -47.65 -21.50 -18.70
C ASN A 846 -48.04 -22.91 -18.24
N THR A 847 -47.35 -23.93 -18.73
CA THR A 847 -47.67 -25.34 -18.43
C THR A 847 -46.74 -25.96 -17.38
N ARG A 848 -45.67 -25.25 -16.99
CA ARG A 848 -44.59 -25.73 -16.10
C ARG A 848 -43.96 -27.04 -16.59
N LYS A 849 -43.84 -27.16 -17.91
CA LYS A 849 -43.21 -28.30 -18.59
C LYS A 849 -41.93 -27.84 -19.27
N THR A 850 -40.85 -28.57 -19.04
CA THR A 850 -39.56 -28.36 -19.70
C THR A 850 -39.40 -29.34 -20.84
N TYR A 851 -39.02 -28.83 -22.00
CA TYR A 851 -38.74 -29.62 -23.19
C TYR A 851 -37.23 -29.68 -23.42
N PHE A 852 -36.68 -30.89 -23.42
CA PHE A 852 -35.28 -31.15 -23.71
C PHE A 852 -35.12 -31.76 -25.11
N PHE A 853 -34.20 -31.24 -25.90
CA PHE A 853 -33.94 -31.70 -27.27
C PHE A 853 -32.62 -32.47 -27.30
N VAL A 854 -32.67 -33.69 -27.83
CA VAL A 854 -31.52 -34.59 -27.97
C VAL A 854 -31.58 -35.22 -29.37
N GLY A 855 -30.76 -34.72 -30.28
CA GLY A 855 -30.77 -35.09 -31.69
C GLY A 855 -32.12 -34.80 -32.33
N ILE A 856 -32.81 -35.86 -32.79
CA ILE A 856 -34.14 -35.76 -33.43
C ILE A 856 -35.32 -35.97 -32.46
N TRP A 857 -35.00 -36.13 -31.17
CA TRP A 857 -35.94 -36.48 -30.12
C TRP A 857 -36.12 -35.30 -29.17
N CYS A 858 -37.36 -35.10 -28.73
CA CYS A 858 -37.73 -34.19 -27.67
C CYS A 858 -38.22 -35.02 -26.49
N TRP A 859 -37.78 -34.68 -25.29
CA TRP A 859 -38.23 -35.20 -24.00
C TRP A 859 -39.01 -34.12 -23.28
N ARG A 860 -39.99 -34.50 -22.45
CA ARG A 860 -40.77 -33.55 -21.66
C ARG A 860 -40.68 -33.90 -20.19
N TYR A 861 -40.24 -32.94 -19.41
CA TYR A 861 -40.04 -33.04 -17.97
C TYR A 861 -41.07 -32.17 -17.26
N ASP A 862 -41.68 -32.72 -16.23
CA ASP A 862 -42.62 -32.01 -15.38
C ASP A 862 -41.88 -31.38 -14.21
N GLU A 863 -41.83 -30.05 -14.17
CA GLU A 863 -41.15 -29.30 -13.11
C GLU A 863 -41.87 -29.37 -11.75
N VAL A 864 -43.16 -29.74 -11.74
CA VAL A 864 -43.97 -29.89 -10.53
C VAL A 864 -43.74 -31.27 -9.91
N THR A 865 -43.85 -32.34 -10.70
CA THR A 865 -43.64 -33.70 -10.20
C THR A 865 -42.16 -34.12 -10.19
N GLN A 866 -41.28 -33.35 -10.83
CA GLN A 866 -39.85 -33.63 -11.01
C GLN A 866 -39.59 -34.98 -11.69
N THR A 867 -40.42 -35.33 -12.69
CA THR A 867 -40.29 -36.59 -13.44
C THR A 867 -40.51 -36.39 -14.94
N MET A 868 -39.97 -37.30 -15.75
CA MET A 868 -40.22 -37.34 -17.19
C MET A 868 -41.66 -37.81 -17.48
N ASP A 869 -42.36 -37.08 -18.35
CA ASP A 869 -43.73 -37.40 -18.73
C ASP A 869 -43.80 -38.73 -19.51
N LYS A 870 -44.80 -39.55 -19.19
CA LYS A 870 -45.07 -40.80 -19.91
C LYS A 870 -45.39 -40.52 -21.39
N GLY A 871 -44.80 -41.31 -22.29
CA GLY A 871 -44.98 -41.17 -23.74
C GLY A 871 -43.98 -40.24 -24.44
N TYR A 872 -42.89 -39.89 -23.76
CA TYR A 872 -41.67 -39.29 -24.29
C TYR A 872 -40.49 -40.29 -24.23
N PRO A 873 -39.51 -40.23 -25.15
CA PRO A 873 -39.28 -39.16 -26.13
C PRO A 873 -40.21 -39.20 -27.35
N ARG A 874 -40.44 -38.04 -27.98
CA ARG A 874 -41.18 -37.88 -29.24
C ARG A 874 -40.32 -37.25 -30.32
N ARG A 875 -40.57 -37.55 -31.60
CA ARG A 875 -39.85 -36.90 -32.71
C ARG A 875 -40.17 -35.41 -32.76
N VAL A 876 -39.13 -34.58 -32.82
CA VAL A 876 -39.26 -33.10 -32.86
C VAL A 876 -40.23 -32.67 -33.95
N VAL A 877 -40.03 -33.13 -35.18
CA VAL A 877 -40.89 -32.82 -36.35
C VAL A 877 -42.37 -33.16 -36.20
N LYS A 878 -42.72 -34.14 -35.34
CA LYS A 878 -44.12 -34.54 -35.12
C LYS A 878 -44.78 -33.65 -34.08
N TYR A 879 -44.02 -33.19 -33.09
CA TYR A 879 -44.55 -32.41 -31.98
C TYR A 879 -44.47 -30.90 -32.23
N PHE A 880 -43.41 -30.45 -32.91
CA PHE A 880 -43.17 -29.09 -33.37
C PHE A 880 -43.01 -29.10 -34.91
N PRO A 881 -44.11 -29.14 -35.67
CA PRO A 881 -44.03 -29.11 -37.14
C PRO A 881 -43.38 -27.81 -37.64
N GLY A 882 -42.53 -27.93 -38.66
CA GLY A 882 -41.92 -26.79 -39.37
C GLY A 882 -40.52 -26.38 -38.90
N ILE A 883 -40.13 -26.62 -37.64
CA ILE A 883 -38.83 -26.15 -37.09
C ILE A 883 -37.62 -27.00 -37.55
N GLY A 884 -37.89 -28.17 -38.13
CA GLY A 884 -36.89 -29.10 -38.64
C GLY A 884 -36.54 -30.23 -37.68
N LEU A 885 -35.46 -30.95 -37.99
CA LEU A 885 -35.10 -32.20 -37.33
C LEU A 885 -34.31 -32.03 -36.02
N ARG A 886 -33.53 -30.95 -35.89
CA ARG A 886 -32.64 -30.68 -34.75
C ARG A 886 -32.78 -29.23 -34.33
N VAL A 887 -32.52 -28.97 -33.05
CA VAL A 887 -32.58 -27.66 -32.42
C VAL A 887 -31.24 -27.43 -31.72
N ASP A 888 -30.60 -26.30 -32.02
CA ASP A 888 -29.29 -25.95 -31.48
C ASP A 888 -29.42 -25.11 -30.20
N ALA A 889 -30.49 -24.32 -30.07
CA ALA A 889 -30.85 -23.63 -28.83
C ALA A 889 -32.35 -23.29 -28.84
N ALA A 890 -32.95 -23.08 -27.68
CA ALA A 890 -34.35 -22.67 -27.56
C ALA A 890 -34.60 -21.85 -26.30
N PHE A 891 -35.49 -20.86 -26.38
CA PHE A 891 -35.99 -20.16 -25.19
C PHE A 891 -37.44 -19.70 -25.39
N GLN A 892 -38.14 -19.34 -24.30
CA GLN A 892 -39.51 -18.81 -24.35
C GLN A 892 -39.50 -17.31 -24.08
N GLN A 893 -40.23 -16.55 -24.89
CA GLN A 893 -40.49 -15.13 -24.61
C GLN A 893 -41.90 -14.74 -25.04
N LYS A 894 -42.60 -13.97 -24.20
CA LYS A 894 -43.96 -13.45 -24.45
C LYS A 894 -44.96 -14.54 -24.91
N GLY A 895 -44.76 -15.78 -24.46
CA GLY A 895 -45.60 -16.93 -24.80
C GLY A 895 -45.22 -17.69 -26.07
N PHE A 896 -44.25 -17.20 -26.85
CA PHE A 896 -43.72 -17.88 -28.04
C PHE A 896 -42.42 -18.63 -27.71
N PHE A 897 -42.17 -19.73 -28.42
CA PHE A 897 -40.88 -20.40 -28.40
C PHE A 897 -40.02 -19.90 -29.56
N TYR A 898 -38.79 -19.50 -29.26
CA TYR A 898 -37.79 -19.16 -30.26
C TYR A 898 -36.84 -20.34 -30.41
N PHE A 899 -36.92 -21.02 -31.55
CA PHE A 899 -36.04 -22.15 -31.88
C PHE A 899 -34.90 -21.68 -32.78
N PHE A 900 -33.68 -22.08 -32.45
CA PHE A 900 -32.48 -21.75 -33.22
C PHE A 900 -31.94 -22.98 -33.92
N ARG A 901 -31.58 -22.80 -35.18
CA ARG A 901 -30.95 -23.84 -35.99
C ARG A 901 -30.02 -23.17 -36.98
N ARG A 902 -28.72 -23.37 -36.78
CA ARG A 902 -27.65 -22.68 -37.50
C ARG A 902 -27.89 -21.16 -37.43
N SER A 903 -27.84 -20.48 -38.57
CA SER A 903 -28.05 -19.03 -38.69
C SER A 903 -29.53 -18.60 -38.79
N LYS A 904 -30.47 -19.51 -38.53
CA LYS A 904 -31.92 -19.22 -38.56
C LYS A 904 -32.54 -19.37 -37.19
N GLN A 905 -33.48 -18.47 -36.90
CA GLN A 905 -34.38 -18.57 -35.76
C GLN A 905 -35.84 -18.61 -36.22
N PHE A 906 -36.66 -19.37 -35.50
CA PHE A 906 -38.08 -19.59 -35.76
C PHE A 906 -38.88 -19.19 -34.54
N GLU A 907 -39.71 -18.16 -34.69
CA GLU A 907 -40.72 -17.81 -33.69
C GLU A 907 -41.91 -18.77 -33.88
N TYR A 908 -42.23 -19.53 -32.84
CA TYR A 908 -43.19 -20.61 -32.87
C TYR A 908 -44.28 -20.40 -31.82
N ASP A 909 -45.54 -20.45 -32.25
CA ASP A 909 -46.68 -20.39 -31.35
C ASP A 909 -47.01 -21.79 -30.83
N PRO A 910 -46.81 -22.09 -29.54
CA PRO A 910 -47.10 -23.41 -28.98
C PRO A 910 -48.61 -23.74 -28.95
N LYS A 911 -49.49 -22.73 -29.00
CA LYS A 911 -50.96 -22.91 -29.03
C LYS A 911 -51.45 -23.22 -30.44
N ALA A 912 -51.02 -22.42 -31.42
CA ALA A 912 -51.39 -22.63 -32.83
C ALA A 912 -50.59 -23.76 -33.50
N LYS A 913 -49.48 -24.18 -32.89
CA LYS A 913 -48.53 -25.17 -33.40
C LYS A 913 -47.95 -24.83 -34.79
N SER A 914 -47.73 -23.56 -35.05
CA SER A 914 -47.19 -23.06 -36.32
C SER A 914 -46.07 -22.04 -36.09
N ILE A 915 -45.22 -21.88 -37.10
CA ILE A 915 -44.20 -20.83 -37.14
C ILE A 915 -44.87 -19.52 -37.54
N THR A 916 -44.72 -18.49 -36.72
CA THR A 916 -45.24 -17.14 -36.98
C THR A 916 -44.24 -16.31 -37.79
N ARG A 917 -42.95 -16.45 -37.52
CA ARG A 917 -41.88 -15.69 -38.19
C ARG A 917 -40.59 -16.49 -38.30
N MET A 918 -39.85 -16.29 -39.40
CA MET A 918 -38.48 -16.78 -39.58
C MET A 918 -37.53 -15.59 -39.70
N MET A 919 -36.44 -15.59 -38.94
CA MET A 919 -35.47 -14.50 -38.88
C MET A 919 -34.04 -15.05 -38.88
N LYS A 920 -33.04 -14.19 -39.07
CA LYS A 920 -31.63 -14.55 -38.87
C LYS A 920 -31.30 -14.56 -37.38
N THR A 921 -30.36 -15.40 -36.97
CA THR A 921 -29.95 -15.52 -35.56
C THR A 921 -29.43 -14.19 -34.98
N ASN A 922 -28.74 -13.37 -35.78
CA ASN A 922 -28.17 -12.10 -35.36
C ASN A 922 -29.18 -10.95 -35.18
N THR A 923 -30.47 -11.10 -35.50
CA THR A 923 -31.45 -10.00 -35.41
C THR A 923 -31.71 -9.48 -33.99
N TRP A 924 -31.23 -10.20 -32.96
CA TRP A 924 -31.25 -9.75 -31.58
C TRP A 924 -30.19 -8.69 -31.27
N PHE A 925 -29.12 -8.65 -32.08
CA PHE A 925 -28.01 -7.72 -31.96
C PHE A 925 -28.25 -6.60 -32.98
N GLN A 926 -28.33 -5.33 -32.54
CA GLN A 926 -28.72 -4.19 -33.38
C GLN A 926 -27.65 -3.80 -34.41
N CYS A 927 -27.39 -4.69 -35.35
CA CYS A 927 -26.32 -4.57 -36.33
C CYS A 927 -26.62 -3.48 -37.35
N LYS A 928 -25.71 -2.50 -37.48
CA LYS A 928 -25.79 -1.46 -38.52
C LYS A 928 -25.55 -2.11 -39.87
N GLU A 929 -26.48 -1.97 -40.80
CA GLU A 929 -26.25 -2.39 -42.18
C GLU A 929 -25.12 -1.57 -42.81
N PRO A 930 -24.20 -2.18 -43.57
CA PRO A 930 -23.18 -1.44 -44.30
C PRO A 930 -23.83 -0.60 -45.40
N LEU A 931 -23.55 0.72 -45.40
CA LEU A 931 -23.85 1.59 -46.53
C LEU A 931 -23.05 1.11 -47.75
N ASN A 932 -23.77 0.85 -48.85
CA ASN A 932 -23.34 0.46 -50.20
C ASN A 932 -23.07 -1.03 -50.47
N SER A 933 -24.16 -1.78 -50.68
CA SER A 933 -24.29 -2.60 -51.88
C SER A 933 -25.64 -2.33 -52.54
N SER A 934 -25.66 -1.38 -53.47
CA SER A 934 -26.70 -1.25 -54.48
C SER A 934 -26.52 -2.37 -55.49
N SER A 935 -27.48 -3.28 -55.60
CA SER A 935 -27.94 -3.83 -56.89
C SER A 935 -29.21 -4.64 -56.70
N ASP A 936 -30.28 -4.02 -57.18
CA ASP A 936 -31.09 -4.56 -58.26
C ASP A 936 -32.26 -5.52 -58.00
N PHE A 937 -33.43 -4.92 -58.25
CA PHE A 937 -34.51 -5.37 -59.13
C PHE A 937 -35.79 -5.94 -58.51
N ASN A 938 -36.76 -5.01 -58.45
CA ASN A 938 -38.01 -4.98 -59.23
C ASN A 938 -39.35 -5.52 -58.67
N ILE A 939 -40.29 -4.55 -58.53
CA ILE A 939 -41.65 -4.45 -59.16
C ILE A 939 -42.65 -5.60 -58.82
N SER A 940 -43.93 -5.42 -58.43
CA SER A 940 -44.93 -4.35 -58.59
C SER A 940 -46.09 -4.47 -57.58
N LYS A 941 -46.65 -3.31 -57.24
CA LYS A 941 -48.05 -2.96 -56.84
C LYS A 941 -49.14 -4.06 -56.88
N LYS A 942 -49.94 -4.11 -55.79
CA LYS A 942 -51.35 -3.62 -55.81
C LYS A 942 -51.92 -3.38 -54.40
N GLU A 943 -52.86 -2.45 -54.37
CA GLU A 943 -53.50 -1.75 -53.24
C GLU A 943 -54.28 -2.65 -52.25
N LEU A 944 -54.35 -2.26 -50.97
CA LEU A 944 -55.64 -1.90 -50.35
C LEU A 944 -55.47 -1.16 -49.00
N HIS A 945 -55.87 0.11 -49.02
CA HIS A 945 -56.62 0.89 -48.03
C HIS A 945 -56.50 0.70 -46.50
N SER A 946 -56.11 1.84 -45.89
CA SER A 946 -56.84 2.64 -44.89
C SER A 946 -57.01 2.13 -43.45
N GLY A 947 -56.60 2.99 -42.52
CA GLY A 947 -57.08 2.99 -41.13
C GLY A 947 -56.07 3.62 -40.18
N GLY A 948 -55.82 4.93 -40.32
CA GLY A 948 -55.08 5.67 -39.31
C GLY A 948 -55.86 5.79 -38.00
N VAL A 949 -55.16 6.14 -36.92
CA VAL A 949 -55.37 7.38 -36.14
C VAL A 949 -54.27 7.46 -35.07
N GLU A 950 -53.75 8.67 -34.94
CA GLU A 950 -52.70 9.15 -34.04
C GLU A 950 -52.98 8.91 -32.56
N MET A 951 -51.92 8.67 -31.78
CA MET A 951 -51.95 8.78 -30.32
C MET A 951 -51.31 10.11 -29.86
N PHE A 952 -52.16 10.94 -29.27
CA PHE A 952 -51.84 12.19 -28.59
C PHE A 952 -50.90 12.01 -27.39
N HIS A 953 -50.00 12.98 -27.24
CA HIS A 953 -49.28 13.29 -26.00
C HIS A 953 -50.24 13.64 -24.85
N HIS A 954 -49.98 13.13 -23.64
CA HIS A 954 -50.38 13.81 -22.42
C HIS A 954 -49.31 13.75 -21.34
N LYS A 955 -48.75 14.94 -21.05
CA LYS A 955 -48.11 15.32 -19.79
C LYS A 955 -49.13 15.17 -18.66
N ASN A 956 -48.77 14.45 -17.59
CA ASN A 956 -49.08 14.75 -16.18
C ASN A 956 -48.76 13.55 -15.27
N LEU A 957 -47.52 13.46 -14.79
CA LEU A 957 -47.15 12.60 -13.65
C LEU A 957 -46.24 13.33 -12.64
N ASN A 958 -46.32 14.66 -12.59
CA ASN A 958 -45.64 15.48 -11.56
C ASN A 958 -46.62 16.07 -10.52
N LEU A 959 -47.92 15.78 -10.62
CA LEU A 959 -48.96 16.25 -9.69
C LEU A 959 -49.38 15.20 -8.64
N LEU A 960 -48.92 13.95 -8.73
CA LEU A 960 -49.23 12.91 -7.73
C LEU A 960 -48.21 12.85 -6.58
N ILE A 961 -46.98 13.32 -6.81
CA ILE A 961 -45.88 13.23 -5.83
C ILE A 961 -45.93 14.40 -4.82
N PHE A 962 -46.46 15.56 -5.21
CA PHE A 962 -46.62 16.71 -4.30
C PHE A 962 -47.76 16.54 -3.28
N SER A 963 -48.75 15.69 -3.55
CA SER A 963 -49.87 15.45 -2.62
C SER A 963 -49.55 14.45 -1.49
N ILE A 964 -48.57 13.55 -1.69
CA ILE A 964 -48.19 12.55 -0.68
C ILE A 964 -47.24 13.14 0.37
N VAL A 965 -46.39 14.09 -0.03
CA VAL A 965 -45.46 14.79 0.90
C VAL A 965 -46.18 15.78 1.82
N HIS A 966 -47.32 16.33 1.40
CA HIS A 966 -48.11 17.25 2.25
C HIS A 966 -49.03 16.52 3.25
N VAL A 967 -49.42 15.27 2.98
CA VAL A 967 -50.25 14.47 3.89
C VAL A 967 -49.41 13.76 4.96
N LEU A 968 -48.19 13.32 4.64
CA LEU A 968 -47.30 12.68 5.63
C LEU A 968 -46.68 13.65 6.65
N LYS A 969 -46.64 14.96 6.35
CA LYS A 969 -46.13 15.99 7.28
C LYS A 969 -47.15 16.45 8.33
N LYS A 970 -48.40 15.95 8.30
CA LYS A 970 -49.47 16.33 9.24
C LYS A 970 -49.89 15.21 10.22
N ILE A 971 -49.19 14.07 10.24
CA ILE A 971 -49.50 12.92 11.11
C ILE A 971 -48.48 12.74 12.27
N TYR A 972 -47.42 13.55 12.35
CA TYR A 972 -46.47 13.55 13.49
C TYR A 972 -46.39 14.90 14.22
N SER A 973 -47.55 15.42 14.62
CA SER A 973 -47.66 16.48 15.63
C SER A 973 -49.00 16.35 16.34
N TYR A 974 -49.10 15.41 17.26
CA TYR A 974 -49.93 15.46 18.46
C TYR A 974 -49.28 14.61 19.55
#